data_AF-A0A350G073-F1
#
_entry.id   AF-A0A350G073-F1
#
_cell.length_a   1.000
_cell.length_b   1.000
_cell.length_c   1.000
_cell.angle_alpha   90.00
_cell.angle_beta   90.00
_cell.angle_gamma   90.00
#
_symmetry.space_group_name_H-M   'P 1'
#
loop_
_entity.id
_entity.type
_entity.pdbx_description
1 polymer ?
#
loop_
_entity_poly.entity_id
_entity_poly.type
_entity_poly.pdbx_seq_one_letter_code
_entity_poly.pdbx_strand_id
1 'polypeptide(L)'
;MRFTNTITKIGSFFFSLTFIFFNYEAQPNQIIQRASQDSTLFEKFGLLTPDTGWISLDQRLFQTIDSGLSWYEIGPVIPVDARIQDIEFLNIDTGWILWTKTTDDGGSTFTLAHTIDRGATWSIREHYLFDLSDASSQSEKADMGWIDSQNGWIAVKKISSSNFSLGTLFKTSDGGSTWRTFPLPAADRVTFHDNQLGWAVGGPTGNNVFQTKDGGSSWQDAAPDLLSLSYAAVHEPVVVNGQGLLIVVEGNTKSKLSVYTSVHIDSGWSLYDQVPMDVEPGIIGLSILDQQNFVATIPGSKTIVRMKNAKLETLESNDDRSMSIVDLDMLSTEIGWARSVNARCVTASPLNDNTASVSCESHTRLLQTRDGGSTWQEIQLPNIRPANSQSMPHLLDRSVTMSALPNLGNTEIFIGQGFDKCEIPPLSQLQTWWDHSPYKTVNLYIGGSSRACSNSALTATYVDQMYEQGWKFIPTWVGPQAPCTGFLSRMSNDVATAYNQGVEEANLAVERLSELGLTYSDKSGSIAYYDIEYYGTNTACRAAVNSFMDGWVSQMHVLGNLAGVYGSTLCNTGLSDFLNITNVPDAIWPARWYHNAGEGYYDPDATVWNLGSCLPNTEWADHQRIRQYEGDHNETWGGLTLGIDSNVLDGIVAIPYSDRVFSDVPPSHP
;
A
#
# COMPACT_ATOMS: atom_id res chain seq x y z
N MET A 1 -31.72 68.75 43.82
CA MET A 1 -30.61 69.67 44.15
C MET A 1 -29.73 69.81 42.93
N ARG A 2 -29.66 71.06 42.42
CA ARG A 2 -28.72 71.70 41.46
C ARG A 2 -28.47 71.00 40.10
N PHE A 3 -29.26 71.31 39.06
CA PHE A 3 -29.19 72.46 38.11
C PHE A 3 -28.09 72.27 37.03
N THR A 4 -28.45 71.81 35.81
CA THR A 4 -28.69 72.58 34.54
C THR A 4 -27.38 72.83 33.73
N ASN A 5 -27.31 72.80 32.38
CA ASN A 5 -28.33 73.11 31.38
C ASN A 5 -27.89 72.77 29.92
N THR A 6 -28.87 72.39 29.09
CA THR A 6 -29.12 72.75 27.65
C THR A 6 -28.11 72.35 26.54
N ILE A 7 -28.50 72.01 25.29
CA ILE A 7 -29.40 72.70 24.33
C ILE A 7 -29.99 71.70 23.27
N THR A 8 -31.28 71.92 22.96
CA THR A 8 -32.14 71.71 21.75
C THR A 8 -31.45 71.57 20.35
N LYS A 9 -32.01 71.14 19.21
CA LYS A 9 -33.37 71.01 18.61
C LYS A 9 -33.23 70.31 17.23
N ILE A 10 -34.28 69.58 16.81
CA ILE A 10 -34.92 69.48 15.46
C ILE A 10 -34.06 69.56 14.18
N GLY A 11 -34.25 68.59 13.27
CA GLY A 11 -34.00 68.77 11.83
C GLY A 11 -34.17 67.51 10.98
N SER A 12 -35.19 67.47 10.12
CA SER A 12 -35.37 66.48 9.05
C SER A 12 -34.81 66.99 7.71
N PHE A 13 -34.49 66.03 6.82
CA PHE A 13 -34.33 66.14 5.35
C PHE A 13 -33.07 66.83 4.76
N PHE A 14 -32.19 66.09 4.09
CA PHE A 14 -32.16 65.83 2.63
C PHE A 14 -30.84 65.14 2.19
N PHE A 15 -30.94 64.39 1.08
CA PHE A 15 -29.91 63.63 0.36
C PHE A 15 -28.66 64.43 -0.07
N SER A 16 -27.49 63.77 -0.09
CA SER A 16 -26.45 63.98 -1.11
C SER A 16 -25.52 62.77 -1.19
N LEU A 17 -25.27 62.29 -2.42
CA LEU A 17 -24.32 61.24 -2.78
C LEU A 17 -22.86 61.69 -2.54
N THR A 18 -22.00 60.77 -2.10
CA THR A 18 -20.56 60.81 -2.39
C THR A 18 -19.97 59.40 -2.49
N PHE A 19 -19.16 59.20 -3.55
CA PHE A 19 -18.41 58.00 -3.91
C PHE A 19 -17.50 57.46 -2.80
N ILE A 20 -17.41 56.13 -2.67
CA ILE A 20 -16.40 55.45 -1.86
C ILE A 20 -15.49 54.63 -2.81
N PHE A 21 -14.19 54.92 -2.74
CA PHE A 21 -13.12 54.16 -3.36
C PHE A 21 -12.98 52.80 -2.65
N PHE A 22 -12.90 51.71 -3.42
CA PHE A 22 -12.48 50.40 -2.91
C PHE A 22 -10.96 50.36 -2.80
N ASN A 23 -10.45 50.29 -1.57
CA ASN A 23 -9.10 49.81 -1.29
C ASN A 23 -9.16 48.29 -1.09
N TYR A 24 -8.37 47.56 -1.86
CA TYR A 24 -8.12 46.13 -1.67
C TYR A 24 -7.02 46.01 -0.61
N GLU A 25 -7.35 45.56 0.60
CA GLU A 25 -6.37 45.16 1.61
C GLU A 25 -6.05 43.66 1.44
N ALA A 26 -4.77 43.36 1.24
CA ALA A 26 -4.23 42.01 1.30
C ALA A 26 -4.34 41.46 2.74
N GLN A 27 -4.86 40.23 2.88
CA GLN A 27 -4.94 39.53 4.15
C GLN A 27 -3.55 39.07 4.61
N PRO A 28 -3.17 39.21 5.90
CA PRO A 28 -1.87 38.78 6.39
C PRO A 28 -1.86 37.27 6.72
N ASN A 29 -0.77 36.60 6.33
CA ASN A 29 -0.44 35.21 6.68
C ASN A 29 -0.52 35.00 8.21
N GLN A 30 -1.29 33.99 8.65
CA GLN A 30 -1.44 33.64 10.06
C GLN A 30 -0.33 32.71 10.55
N ILE A 31 0.29 33.06 11.69
CA ILE A 31 1.22 32.22 12.45
C ILE A 31 0.41 31.48 13.54
N ILE A 32 0.48 30.15 13.64
CA ILE A 32 -0.35 29.34 14.56
C ILE A 32 0.51 28.59 15.62
N GLN A 33 0.22 28.82 16.90
CA GLN A 33 0.84 28.16 18.08
C GLN A 33 0.09 26.89 18.56
N ARG A 34 0.84 26.04 19.29
CA ARG A 34 0.62 24.64 19.74
C ARG A 34 -0.70 24.29 20.46
N ALA A 35 -1.24 23.09 20.16
CA ALA A 35 -1.99 22.18 21.05
C ALA A 35 -2.01 20.72 20.46
N SER A 36 -2.46 19.75 21.27
CA SER A 36 -2.19 18.29 21.29
C SER A 36 -2.59 17.40 20.10
N GLN A 37 -1.87 16.25 20.00
CA GLN A 37 -2.05 15.08 19.13
C GLN A 37 -3.51 14.62 18.97
N ASP A 38 -4.17 15.07 17.91
CA ASP A 38 -5.02 14.21 17.09
C ASP A 38 -4.16 13.81 15.88
N SER A 39 -4.27 12.57 15.40
CA SER A 39 -3.37 11.97 14.40
C SER A 39 -3.43 12.69 13.04
N THR A 40 -2.56 13.67 12.83
CA THR A 40 -2.31 14.28 11.51
C THR A 40 -1.57 13.28 10.63
N LEU A 41 -2.12 12.94 9.47
CA LEU A 41 -1.52 12.00 8.53
C LEU A 41 -0.40 12.72 7.74
N PHE A 42 0.84 12.29 7.94
CA PHE A 42 2.01 12.77 7.20
C PHE A 42 2.34 11.82 6.04
N GLU A 43 2.00 12.26 4.83
CA GLU A 43 1.95 11.40 3.64
C GLU A 43 3.22 11.49 2.79
N LYS A 44 3.59 12.70 2.35
CA LYS A 44 4.67 12.97 1.39
C LYS A 44 5.47 14.21 1.76
N PHE A 45 6.71 14.29 1.31
CA PHE A 45 7.59 15.45 1.49
C PHE A 45 8.57 15.58 0.33
N GLY A 46 9.13 16.78 0.16
CA GLY A 46 10.24 16.98 -0.75
C GLY A 46 11.09 18.21 -0.38
N LEU A 47 12.40 18.12 -0.63
CA LEU A 47 13.40 19.14 -0.35
C LEU A 47 13.90 19.75 -1.67
N LEU A 48 13.66 21.04 -1.86
CA LEU A 48 13.99 21.75 -3.11
C LEU A 48 15.31 22.53 -3.02
N THR A 49 15.60 23.06 -1.83
CA THR A 49 16.87 23.73 -1.50
C THR A 49 17.24 23.37 -0.06
N PRO A 50 18.44 23.72 0.46
CA PRO A 50 18.80 23.40 1.84
C PRO A 50 17.81 23.90 2.90
N ASP A 51 17.04 24.94 2.59
CA ASP A 51 16.07 25.56 3.51
C ASP A 51 14.62 25.53 3.02
N THR A 52 14.40 25.17 1.75
CA THR A 52 13.07 25.16 1.12
C THR A 52 12.62 23.75 0.81
N GLY A 53 11.43 23.39 1.29
CA GLY A 53 10.81 22.11 1.01
C GLY A 53 9.31 22.14 1.26
N TRP A 54 8.64 21.07 0.91
CA TRP A 54 7.19 20.92 1.01
C TRP A 54 6.82 19.62 1.72
N ILE A 55 5.61 19.59 2.27
CA ILE A 55 5.00 18.41 2.89
C ILE A 55 3.51 18.35 2.55
N SER A 56 2.98 17.13 2.41
CA SER A 56 1.55 16.85 2.44
C SER A 56 1.15 16.40 3.84
N LEU A 57 0.13 17.06 4.40
CA LEU A 57 -0.47 16.73 5.69
C LEU A 57 -1.99 16.85 5.59
N ASP A 58 -2.72 15.78 5.89
CA ASP A 58 -4.19 15.74 5.85
C ASP A 58 -4.78 16.33 4.55
N GLN A 59 -4.29 15.88 3.38
CA GLN A 59 -4.66 16.39 2.05
C GLN A 59 -4.39 17.89 1.81
N ARG A 60 -3.50 18.50 2.57
CA ARG A 60 -3.09 19.90 2.42
C ARG A 60 -1.59 19.99 2.17
N LEU A 61 -1.22 20.87 1.24
CA LEU A 61 0.17 21.08 0.87
C LEU A 61 0.74 22.31 1.58
N PHE A 62 1.83 22.11 2.31
CA PHE A 62 2.57 23.17 3.00
C PHE A 62 3.98 23.29 2.45
N GLN A 63 4.51 24.51 2.44
CA GLN A 63 5.89 24.82 2.09
C GLN A 63 6.58 25.59 3.22
N THR A 64 7.85 25.30 3.43
CA THR A 64 8.76 26.09 4.26
C THR A 64 9.84 26.70 3.36
N ILE A 65 10.37 27.85 3.77
CA ILE A 65 11.57 28.47 3.18
C ILE A 65 12.70 28.67 4.21
N ASP A 66 12.51 28.20 5.44
CA ASP A 66 13.42 28.41 6.58
C ASP A 66 13.68 27.11 7.38
N SER A 67 13.76 25.96 6.68
CA SER A 67 13.99 24.64 7.28
C SER A 67 12.92 24.20 8.30
N GLY A 68 11.67 24.57 8.07
CA GLY A 68 10.52 24.16 8.87
C GLY A 68 10.35 24.95 10.16
N LEU A 69 10.97 26.14 10.27
CA LEU A 69 10.68 27.08 11.35
C LEU A 69 9.32 27.75 11.14
N SER A 70 8.93 27.98 9.89
CA SER A 70 7.60 28.43 9.49
C SER A 70 7.08 27.66 8.27
N TRP A 71 5.76 27.50 8.22
CA TRP A 71 5.06 26.77 7.16
C TRP A 71 3.94 27.62 6.58
N TYR A 72 3.83 27.61 5.26
CA TYR A 72 2.81 28.30 4.48
C TYR A 72 2.00 27.26 3.72
N GLU A 73 0.68 27.29 3.83
CA GLU A 73 -0.18 26.49 2.97
C GLU A 73 -0.15 27.05 1.55
N ILE A 74 0.19 26.21 0.59
CA ILE A 74 0.34 26.59 -0.82
C ILE A 74 -0.53 25.74 -1.76
N GLY A 75 -1.27 24.76 -1.24
CA GLY A 75 -2.10 23.86 -2.03
C GLY A 75 -3.42 24.51 -2.51
N PRO A 76 -4.02 23.98 -3.59
CA PRO A 76 -5.38 24.32 -3.97
C PRO A 76 -6.40 23.75 -2.97
N VAL A 77 -7.65 24.19 -3.06
CA VAL A 77 -8.75 23.54 -2.33
C VAL A 77 -9.07 22.21 -3.00
N ILE A 78 -8.80 21.11 -2.30
CA ILE A 78 -9.10 19.75 -2.74
C ILE A 78 -10.45 19.32 -2.14
N PRO A 79 -11.35 18.69 -2.91
CA PRO A 79 -12.61 18.17 -2.39
C PRO A 79 -12.40 17.19 -1.24
N VAL A 80 -13.25 17.23 -0.23
CA VAL A 80 -13.12 16.36 0.96
C VAL A 80 -13.30 14.86 0.66
N ASP A 81 -13.95 14.55 -0.47
CA ASP A 81 -14.17 13.20 -0.97
C ASP A 81 -13.19 12.80 -2.10
N ALA A 82 -12.28 13.70 -2.45
CA ALA A 82 -11.13 13.39 -3.28
C ALA A 82 -9.97 12.87 -2.41
N ARG A 83 -8.92 12.39 -3.07
CA ARG A 83 -7.73 11.86 -2.42
C ARG A 83 -6.48 12.17 -3.24
N ILE A 84 -5.49 12.79 -2.62
CA ILE A 84 -4.18 13.02 -3.26
C ILE A 84 -3.59 11.66 -3.65
N GLN A 85 -2.95 11.60 -4.81
CA GLN A 85 -2.24 10.42 -5.30
C GLN A 85 -0.74 10.73 -5.36
N ASP A 86 -0.40 11.90 -5.91
CA ASP A 86 0.98 12.31 -6.01
C ASP A 86 1.17 13.84 -6.00
N ILE A 87 2.36 14.27 -5.59
CA ILE A 87 2.79 15.65 -5.53
C ILE A 87 4.24 15.71 -6.02
N GLU A 88 4.50 16.54 -7.03
CA GLU A 88 5.85 16.71 -7.56
C GLU A 88 6.14 18.19 -7.81
N PHE A 89 7.33 18.64 -7.42
CA PHE A 89 7.83 19.98 -7.73
C PHE A 89 9.15 19.85 -8.49
N LEU A 90 9.18 20.29 -9.76
CA LEU A 90 10.40 20.38 -10.55
C LEU A 90 11.36 21.43 -10.00
N ASN A 91 10.80 22.47 -9.41
CA ASN A 91 11.52 23.55 -8.76
C ASN A 91 10.55 24.29 -7.81
N ILE A 92 11.03 25.33 -7.15
CA ILE A 92 10.24 26.10 -6.20
C ILE A 92 8.97 26.75 -6.80
N ASP A 93 8.98 27.10 -8.09
CA ASP A 93 7.91 27.80 -8.79
C ASP A 93 6.89 26.84 -9.43
N THR A 94 7.39 25.74 -10.02
CA THR A 94 6.62 24.81 -10.85
C THR A 94 6.38 23.49 -10.15
N GLY A 95 5.11 23.12 -10.00
CA GLY A 95 4.72 21.86 -9.35
C GLY A 95 3.31 21.40 -9.70
N TRP A 96 3.05 20.12 -9.44
CA TRP A 96 1.80 19.44 -9.74
C TRP A 96 1.26 18.70 -8.53
N ILE A 97 -0.06 18.59 -8.46
CA ILE A 97 -0.78 17.72 -7.54
C ILE A 97 -1.77 16.90 -8.38
N LEU A 98 -1.74 15.59 -8.19
CA LEU A 98 -2.70 14.65 -8.76
C LEU A 98 -3.60 14.17 -7.62
N TRP A 99 -4.90 14.24 -7.81
CA TRP A 99 -5.85 13.57 -6.92
C TRP A 99 -6.90 12.80 -7.70
N THR A 100 -7.48 11.80 -7.06
CA THR A 100 -8.60 11.03 -7.59
C THR A 100 -9.86 11.29 -6.80
N LYS A 101 -11.00 10.99 -7.43
CA LYS A 101 -12.29 10.90 -6.76
C LYS A 101 -13.02 9.68 -7.29
N THR A 102 -13.62 8.92 -6.39
CA THR A 102 -14.40 7.74 -6.75
C THR A 102 -15.72 8.18 -7.42
N THR A 103 -16.04 7.56 -8.55
CA THR A 103 -17.29 7.75 -9.29
C THR A 103 -18.37 6.78 -8.81
N ASP A 104 -19.63 7.05 -9.16
CA ASP A 104 -20.78 6.24 -8.71
C ASP A 104 -20.73 4.77 -9.21
N ASP A 105 -20.07 4.52 -10.34
CA ASP A 105 -19.81 3.18 -10.89
C ASP A 105 -18.58 2.49 -10.26
N GLY A 106 -17.98 3.15 -9.27
CA GLY A 106 -16.82 2.71 -8.52
C GLY A 106 -15.50 3.18 -9.10
N GLY A 107 -15.42 3.65 -10.35
CA GLY A 107 -14.15 4.04 -10.99
C GLY A 107 -13.50 5.29 -10.37
N SER A 108 -12.41 5.78 -10.96
CA SER A 108 -11.72 6.99 -10.51
C SER A 108 -11.69 8.08 -11.59
N THR A 109 -12.14 9.29 -11.25
CA THR A 109 -11.77 10.52 -11.98
C THR A 109 -10.43 11.02 -11.50
N PHE A 110 -9.59 11.55 -12.39
CA PHE A 110 -8.26 12.07 -12.08
C PHE A 110 -8.26 13.57 -12.26
N THR A 111 -7.79 14.34 -11.28
CA THR A 111 -7.66 15.78 -11.40
C THR A 111 -6.22 16.19 -11.21
N LEU A 112 -5.71 16.95 -12.19
CA LEU A 112 -4.37 17.50 -12.18
C LEU A 112 -4.46 19.00 -11.87
N ALA A 113 -3.78 19.43 -10.81
CA ALA A 113 -3.50 20.84 -10.56
C ALA A 113 -2.04 21.15 -10.88
N HIS A 114 -1.80 22.30 -11.51
CA HIS A 114 -0.47 22.78 -11.88
C HIS A 114 -0.29 24.24 -11.45
N THR A 115 0.83 24.52 -10.78
CA THR A 115 1.29 25.87 -10.42
C THR A 115 2.57 26.23 -11.17
N ILE A 116 2.75 27.53 -11.45
CA ILE A 116 4.01 28.11 -11.95
C ILE A 116 4.50 29.30 -11.11
N ASP A 117 3.88 29.55 -9.95
CA ASP A 117 4.11 30.71 -9.09
C ASP A 117 4.20 30.35 -7.59
N ARG A 118 4.80 29.19 -7.29
CA ARG A 118 4.98 28.65 -5.92
C ARG A 118 3.66 28.34 -5.19
N GLY A 119 2.62 27.97 -5.92
CA GLY A 119 1.31 27.64 -5.38
C GLY A 119 0.46 28.87 -5.04
N ALA A 120 0.85 30.06 -5.50
CA ALA A 120 0.01 31.25 -5.35
C ALA A 120 -1.27 31.14 -6.21
N THR A 121 -1.17 30.49 -7.37
CA THR A 121 -2.31 30.12 -8.21
C THR A 121 -2.17 28.70 -8.77
N TRP A 122 -3.31 28.04 -8.96
CA TRP A 122 -3.38 26.68 -9.50
C TRP A 122 -4.33 26.61 -10.70
N SER A 123 -3.85 26.05 -11.81
CA SER A 123 -4.69 25.62 -12.93
C SER A 123 -5.14 24.18 -12.67
N ILE A 124 -6.43 23.96 -12.47
CA ILE A 124 -7.01 22.65 -12.11
C ILE A 124 -7.81 22.09 -13.29
N ARG A 125 -7.56 20.83 -13.65
CA ARG A 125 -8.28 20.13 -14.73
C ARG A 125 -8.61 18.69 -14.35
N GLU A 126 -9.87 18.33 -14.50
CA GLU A 126 -10.34 16.96 -14.36
C GLU A 126 -10.19 16.20 -15.69
N HIS A 127 -9.81 14.93 -15.57
CA HIS A 127 -9.49 14.01 -16.66
C HIS A 127 -10.18 12.66 -16.43
N TYR A 128 -10.73 12.12 -17.50
CA TYR A 128 -11.20 10.74 -17.59
C TYR A 128 -10.13 9.95 -18.34
N LEU A 129 -9.21 9.35 -17.59
CA LEU A 129 -8.09 8.60 -18.18
C LEU A 129 -8.54 7.24 -18.74
N PHE A 130 -9.63 6.69 -18.23
CA PHE A 130 -10.20 5.41 -18.66
C PHE A 130 -11.54 5.60 -19.36
N ASP A 131 -11.85 4.68 -20.29
CA ASP A 131 -13.19 4.62 -20.88
C ASP A 131 -14.23 4.23 -19.82
N LEU A 132 -15.45 4.75 -19.97
CA LEU A 132 -16.59 4.32 -19.17
C LEU A 132 -16.77 2.80 -19.34
N SER A 133 -16.83 2.05 -18.24
CA SER A 133 -16.87 0.57 -18.17
C SER A 133 -15.54 -0.18 -18.31
N ASP A 134 -14.39 0.49 -18.47
CA ASP A 134 -13.10 -0.20 -18.42
C ASP A 134 -12.90 -0.80 -17.02
N ALA A 135 -12.62 -2.10 -16.98
CA ALA A 135 -12.34 -2.79 -15.74
C ALA A 135 -11.11 -2.18 -15.00
N SER A 136 -10.27 -1.48 -15.75
CA SER A 136 -9.04 -0.81 -15.29
C SER A 136 -9.28 0.56 -14.65
N SER A 137 -10.51 1.08 -14.69
CA SER A 137 -10.84 2.41 -14.13
C SER A 137 -10.71 2.50 -12.60
N GLN A 138 -10.58 1.34 -11.93
CA GLN A 138 -10.31 1.22 -10.50
C GLN A 138 -8.83 1.47 -10.23
N SER A 139 -8.51 2.69 -9.81
CA SER A 139 -7.16 3.07 -9.44
C SER A 139 -6.85 2.65 -8.01
N GLU A 140 -5.84 1.83 -7.84
CA GLU A 140 -5.18 1.51 -6.56
C GLU A 140 -4.41 2.72 -6.03
N LYS A 141 -3.54 3.22 -6.92
CA LYS A 141 -2.55 4.26 -6.73
C LYS A 141 -2.25 4.87 -8.09
N ALA A 142 -1.95 6.16 -8.13
CA ALA A 142 -1.44 6.80 -9.33
C ALA A 142 -0.19 7.62 -9.02
N ASP A 143 0.94 7.21 -9.58
CA ASP A 143 2.17 8.01 -9.52
C ASP A 143 2.25 8.90 -10.74
N MET A 144 2.87 10.07 -10.60
CA MET A 144 3.19 10.94 -11.73
C MET A 144 4.67 11.29 -11.76
N GLY A 145 5.13 11.68 -12.94
CA GLY A 145 6.47 12.20 -13.13
C GLY A 145 6.49 13.25 -14.23
N TRP A 146 7.28 14.31 -14.03
CA TRP A 146 7.47 15.37 -15.02
C TRP A 146 8.92 15.45 -15.48
N ILE A 147 9.14 15.44 -16.80
CA ILE A 147 10.47 15.65 -17.40
C ILE A 147 10.73 17.15 -17.57
N ASP A 148 9.68 17.87 -17.97
CA ASP A 148 9.63 19.32 -18.08
C ASP A 148 8.17 19.79 -17.93
N SER A 149 7.90 21.09 -18.11
CA SER A 149 6.54 21.65 -17.95
C SER A 149 5.51 21.15 -18.97
N GLN A 150 5.92 20.46 -20.04
CA GLN A 150 5.06 19.98 -21.12
C GLN A 150 4.97 18.46 -21.14
N ASN A 151 6.05 17.76 -20.81
CA ASN A 151 6.17 16.31 -20.92
C ASN A 151 6.11 15.66 -19.54
N GLY A 152 5.12 14.79 -19.37
CA GLY A 152 4.90 14.07 -18.12
C GLY A 152 4.20 12.74 -18.33
N TRP A 153 4.08 11.98 -17.26
CA TRP A 153 3.42 10.69 -17.25
C TRP A 153 2.59 10.50 -15.96
N ILE A 154 1.57 9.66 -16.05
CA ILE A 154 0.81 9.13 -14.91
C ILE A 154 0.81 7.61 -15.06
N ALA A 155 1.28 6.88 -14.05
CA ALA A 155 1.20 5.43 -13.98
C ALA A 155 0.10 5.06 -12.98
N VAL A 156 -0.97 4.43 -13.47
CA VAL A 156 -2.10 3.99 -12.64
C VAL A 156 -1.95 2.51 -12.34
N LYS A 157 -1.77 2.17 -11.06
CA LYS A 157 -1.85 0.79 -10.55
C LYS A 157 -3.33 0.44 -10.33
N LYS A 158 -3.73 -0.79 -10.67
CA LYS A 158 -5.13 -1.26 -10.55
C LYS A 158 -5.33 -2.01 -9.25
N ILE A 159 -6.49 -1.85 -8.61
CA ILE A 159 -6.82 -2.60 -7.39
C ILE A 159 -6.77 -4.11 -7.69
N SER A 160 -5.85 -4.81 -7.03
CA SER A 160 -5.68 -6.27 -7.08
C SER A 160 -5.07 -6.79 -5.78
N SER A 161 -5.03 -8.11 -5.60
CA SER A 161 -4.29 -8.73 -4.50
C SER A 161 -2.78 -8.51 -4.65
N SER A 162 -2.03 -8.69 -3.55
CA SER A 162 -0.55 -8.67 -3.56
C SER A 162 0.10 -9.57 -4.61
N ASN A 163 -0.63 -10.55 -5.17
CA ASN A 163 -0.13 -11.41 -6.24
C ASN A 163 0.02 -10.69 -7.60
N PHE A 164 -0.58 -9.51 -7.79
CA PHE A 164 -0.56 -8.78 -9.06
C PHE A 164 -0.02 -7.35 -8.91
N SER A 165 0.62 -6.83 -9.97
CA SER A 165 1.04 -5.42 -10.09
C SER A 165 0.66 -4.92 -11.47
N LEU A 166 -0.66 -4.83 -11.69
CA LEU A 166 -1.20 -4.41 -12.98
C LEU A 166 -1.32 -2.89 -13.03
N GLY A 167 -1.03 -2.31 -14.19
CA GLY A 167 -1.30 -0.89 -14.38
C GLY A 167 -1.44 -0.44 -15.81
N THR A 168 -1.58 0.86 -15.96
CA THR A 168 -1.73 1.53 -17.25
C THR A 168 -0.95 2.83 -17.20
N LEU A 169 -0.14 3.06 -18.23
CA LEU A 169 0.68 4.25 -18.36
C LEU A 169 -0.04 5.28 -19.23
N PHE A 170 -0.11 6.51 -18.76
CA PHE A 170 -0.58 7.66 -19.51
C PHE A 170 0.58 8.63 -19.71
N LYS A 171 0.75 9.16 -20.92
CA LYS A 171 1.74 10.20 -21.20
C LYS A 171 1.12 11.43 -21.83
N THR A 172 1.66 12.59 -21.48
CA THR A 172 1.30 13.89 -22.04
C THR A 172 2.52 14.57 -22.65
N SER A 173 2.29 15.42 -23.64
CA SER A 173 3.29 16.32 -24.25
C SER A 173 2.80 17.77 -24.33
N ASP A 174 1.70 18.09 -23.65
CA ASP A 174 1.03 19.39 -23.67
C ASP A 174 0.66 19.89 -22.26
N GLY A 175 1.47 19.52 -21.26
CA GLY A 175 1.33 19.97 -19.88
C GLY A 175 0.15 19.32 -19.15
N GLY A 176 -0.23 18.10 -19.56
CA GLY A 176 -1.36 17.37 -19.01
C GLY A 176 -2.71 17.76 -19.62
N SER A 177 -2.75 18.53 -20.72
CA SER A 177 -4.02 18.89 -21.37
C SER A 177 -4.66 17.70 -22.06
N THR A 178 -3.86 16.84 -22.69
CA THR A 178 -4.28 15.57 -23.28
C THR A 178 -3.32 14.44 -22.90
N TRP A 179 -3.86 13.23 -22.85
CA TRP A 179 -3.15 12.02 -22.42
C TRP A 179 -3.29 10.92 -23.47
N ARG A 180 -2.22 10.14 -23.64
CA ARG A 180 -2.20 8.93 -24.47
C ARG A 180 -1.88 7.71 -23.62
N THR A 181 -2.59 6.62 -23.86
CA THR A 181 -2.48 5.38 -23.11
C THR A 181 -1.41 4.45 -23.69
N PHE A 182 -0.65 3.82 -22.81
CA PHE A 182 0.44 2.88 -23.11
C PHE A 182 0.37 1.67 -22.16
N PRO A 183 0.88 0.50 -22.58
CA PRO A 183 0.99 -0.66 -21.70
C PRO A 183 2.02 -0.42 -20.59
N LEU A 184 1.80 -1.06 -19.44
CA LEU A 184 2.71 -1.03 -18.31
C LEU A 184 2.87 -2.46 -17.74
N PRO A 185 4.09 -3.02 -17.71
CA PRO A 185 4.32 -4.42 -17.33
C PRO A 185 4.28 -4.65 -15.82
N ALA A 186 4.61 -3.64 -15.02
CA ALA A 186 4.53 -3.61 -13.56
C ALA A 186 4.26 -2.17 -13.12
N ALA A 187 3.39 -1.98 -12.13
CA ALA A 187 2.82 -0.68 -11.80
C ALA A 187 3.18 -0.16 -10.41
N ASP A 188 4.30 -0.63 -9.85
CA ASP A 188 4.73 -0.21 -8.51
C ASP A 188 5.55 1.08 -8.55
N ARG A 189 6.63 1.10 -9.35
CA ARG A 189 7.55 2.24 -9.43
C ARG A 189 7.92 2.50 -10.88
N VAL A 190 7.45 3.61 -11.42
CA VAL A 190 7.69 4.02 -12.80
C VAL A 190 8.52 5.30 -12.80
N THR A 191 9.50 5.39 -13.69
CA THR A 191 10.26 6.63 -13.87
C THR A 191 10.66 6.80 -15.34
N PHE A 192 10.74 8.06 -15.79
CA PHE A 192 11.22 8.40 -17.12
C PHE A 192 12.34 9.43 -16.98
N HIS A 193 13.49 9.14 -17.58
CA HIS A 193 14.63 10.07 -17.61
C HIS A 193 14.53 11.04 -18.79
N ASP A 194 13.85 10.62 -19.86
CA ASP A 194 13.46 11.45 -20.99
C ASP A 194 12.18 10.90 -21.64
N ASN A 195 11.75 11.48 -22.77
CA ASN A 195 10.51 11.10 -23.42
C ASN A 195 10.48 9.66 -23.96
N GLN A 196 11.65 9.04 -24.13
CA GLN A 196 11.85 7.71 -24.72
C GLN A 196 12.33 6.68 -23.69
N LEU A 197 13.31 7.03 -22.86
CA LEU A 197 13.93 6.15 -21.87
C LEU A 197 13.17 6.20 -20.53
N GLY A 198 12.65 5.05 -20.12
CA GLY A 198 12.00 4.89 -18.83
C GLY A 198 12.14 3.49 -18.26
N TRP A 199 11.75 3.35 -17.01
CA TRP A 199 11.85 2.14 -16.21
C TRP A 199 10.55 1.87 -15.48
N ALA A 200 10.22 0.59 -15.35
CA ALA A 200 9.17 0.10 -14.47
C ALA A 200 9.81 -0.99 -13.61
N VAL A 201 9.93 -0.74 -12.31
CA VAL A 201 10.58 -1.63 -11.34
C VAL A 201 9.63 -2.05 -10.24
N GLY A 202 9.93 -3.16 -9.57
CA GLY A 202 9.08 -3.74 -8.52
C GLY A 202 8.40 -5.00 -9.02
N GLY A 203 7.08 -4.97 -9.18
CA GLY A 203 6.24 -6.11 -9.44
C GLY A 203 5.89 -6.89 -8.16
N PRO A 204 5.04 -7.94 -8.27
CA PRO A 204 4.57 -8.69 -7.11
C PRO A 204 5.71 -9.28 -6.25
N THR A 205 6.82 -9.67 -6.89
CA THR A 205 8.03 -10.20 -6.25
C THR A 205 9.04 -9.13 -5.83
N GLY A 206 8.80 -7.86 -6.18
CA GLY A 206 9.68 -6.72 -5.86
C GLY A 206 10.98 -6.62 -6.65
N ASN A 207 11.24 -7.57 -7.56
CA ASN A 207 12.53 -7.73 -8.25
C ASN A 207 12.46 -7.56 -9.78
N ASN A 208 11.31 -7.23 -10.36
CA ASN A 208 11.20 -6.94 -11.77
C ASN A 208 11.90 -5.63 -12.11
N VAL A 209 12.57 -5.61 -13.26
CA VAL A 209 13.18 -4.41 -13.83
C VAL A 209 12.90 -4.40 -15.33
N PHE A 210 12.00 -3.53 -15.76
CA PHE A 210 11.70 -3.35 -17.17
C PHE A 210 12.23 -2.02 -17.68
N GLN A 211 12.75 -2.00 -18.90
CA GLN A 211 13.20 -0.82 -19.60
C GLN A 211 12.35 -0.57 -20.84
N THR A 212 12.02 0.70 -21.09
CA THR A 212 11.52 1.17 -22.38
C THR A 212 12.49 2.15 -23.01
N LYS A 213 12.58 2.12 -24.35
CA LYS A 213 13.34 3.07 -25.18
C LYS A 213 12.46 3.77 -26.22
N ASP A 214 11.17 3.55 -26.16
CA ASP A 214 10.17 4.07 -27.09
C ASP A 214 9.00 4.75 -26.37
N GLY A 215 9.29 5.24 -25.14
CA GLY A 215 8.36 6.02 -24.36
C GLY A 215 7.24 5.20 -23.72
N GLY A 216 7.44 3.90 -23.51
CA GLY A 216 6.46 2.98 -22.92
C GLY A 216 5.61 2.22 -23.93
N SER A 217 5.90 2.34 -25.23
CA SER A 217 5.19 1.59 -26.27
C SER A 217 5.52 0.10 -26.21
N SER A 218 6.77 -0.22 -25.86
CA SER A 218 7.24 -1.56 -25.55
C SER A 218 8.21 -1.53 -24.36
N TRP A 219 8.27 -2.67 -23.66
CA TRP A 219 9.09 -2.88 -22.48
C TRP A 219 9.90 -4.16 -22.64
N GLN A 220 11.16 -4.13 -22.18
CA GLN A 220 12.08 -5.26 -22.22
C GLN A 220 12.58 -5.54 -20.81
N ASP A 221 12.76 -6.81 -20.47
CA ASP A 221 13.41 -7.20 -19.21
C ASP A 221 14.86 -6.69 -19.23
N ALA A 222 15.22 -5.99 -18.16
CA ALA A 222 16.52 -5.38 -17.94
C ALA A 222 17.02 -5.66 -16.52
N ALA A 223 16.51 -6.70 -15.86
CA ALA A 223 16.97 -7.12 -14.54
C ALA A 223 18.41 -7.67 -14.62
N PRO A 224 19.28 -7.38 -13.62
CA PRO A 224 20.55 -8.07 -13.48
C PRO A 224 20.36 -9.60 -13.38
N ASP A 225 21.16 -10.37 -14.13
CA ASP A 225 21.06 -11.85 -14.21
C ASP A 225 21.02 -12.57 -12.85
N LEU A 226 21.67 -11.99 -11.84
CA LEU A 226 21.84 -12.57 -10.50
C LEU A 226 20.62 -12.37 -9.57
N LEU A 227 19.60 -11.58 -9.94
CA LEU A 227 18.43 -11.30 -9.10
C LEU A 227 17.44 -12.47 -9.00
N SER A 228 17.61 -13.50 -9.82
CA SER A 228 16.67 -14.64 -9.93
C SER A 228 16.72 -15.63 -8.75
N LEU A 229 17.58 -15.42 -7.75
CA LEU A 229 17.92 -16.40 -6.72
C LEU A 229 17.70 -15.95 -5.26
N SER A 230 17.12 -14.77 -5.03
CA SER A 230 16.91 -14.22 -3.68
C SER A 230 15.64 -13.38 -3.57
N TYR A 231 15.09 -13.22 -2.35
CA TYR A 231 14.20 -12.10 -2.08
C TYR A 231 14.98 -10.81 -2.34
N ALA A 232 14.48 -9.93 -3.21
CA ALA A 232 15.15 -8.70 -3.54
C ALA A 232 14.15 -7.55 -3.68
N ALA A 233 14.46 -6.43 -3.04
CA ALA A 233 13.80 -5.16 -3.31
C ALA A 233 14.68 -4.36 -4.27
N VAL A 234 14.16 -4.10 -5.47
CA VAL A 234 14.87 -3.30 -6.48
C VAL A 234 14.31 -1.88 -6.46
N HIS A 235 15.22 -0.91 -6.43
CA HIS A 235 14.88 0.52 -6.49
C HIS A 235 15.02 1.09 -7.90
N GLU A 236 14.39 2.23 -8.14
CA GLU A 236 14.38 2.93 -9.42
C GLU A 236 15.82 3.27 -9.85
N PRO A 237 16.25 2.88 -11.07
CA PRO A 237 17.58 3.22 -11.54
C PRO A 237 17.67 4.72 -11.86
N VAL A 238 18.87 5.27 -11.72
CA VAL A 238 19.21 6.62 -12.22
C VAL A 238 20.16 6.50 -13.39
N VAL A 239 19.83 7.15 -14.50
CA VAL A 239 20.65 7.17 -15.71
C VAL A 239 21.03 8.60 -16.07
N VAL A 240 22.33 8.88 -16.13
CA VAL A 240 22.89 10.18 -16.50
C VAL A 240 23.97 9.98 -17.55
N ASN A 241 23.86 10.66 -18.69
CA ASN A 241 24.80 10.55 -19.82
C ASN A 241 25.03 9.09 -20.29
N GLY A 242 23.98 8.26 -20.23
CA GLY A 242 24.02 6.85 -20.64
C GLY A 242 24.65 5.90 -19.63
N GLN A 243 25.14 6.40 -18.48
CA GLN A 243 25.62 5.61 -17.36
C GLN A 243 24.50 5.42 -16.34
N GLY A 244 24.35 4.19 -15.84
CA GLY A 244 23.29 3.82 -14.90
C GLY A 244 23.82 3.45 -13.52
N LEU A 245 23.02 3.73 -12.50
CA LEU A 245 23.17 3.21 -11.14
C LEU A 245 21.85 2.53 -10.73
N LEU A 246 21.94 1.32 -10.17
CA LEU A 246 20.81 0.54 -9.67
C LEU A 246 21.16 -0.01 -8.29
N ILE A 247 20.24 0.17 -7.34
CA ILE A 247 20.39 -0.31 -5.96
C ILE A 247 19.42 -1.46 -5.74
N VAL A 248 19.95 -2.55 -5.18
CA VAL A 248 19.19 -3.75 -4.87
C VAL A 248 19.47 -4.15 -3.43
N VAL A 249 18.41 -4.38 -2.66
CA VAL A 249 18.50 -4.97 -1.33
C VAL A 249 18.16 -6.45 -1.44
N GLU A 250 19.11 -7.32 -1.16
CA GLU A 250 18.95 -8.77 -1.29
C GLU A 250 18.87 -9.42 0.10
N GLY A 251 17.87 -10.28 0.30
CA GLY A 251 17.65 -11.10 1.50
C GLY A 251 17.80 -12.58 1.17
N ASN A 252 18.82 -13.21 1.74
CA ASN A 252 19.03 -14.67 1.77
C ASN A 252 19.39 -15.08 3.22
N THR A 253 20.54 -15.70 3.45
CA THR A 253 21.05 -16.01 4.81
C THR A 253 21.77 -14.84 5.47
N LYS A 254 22.25 -13.88 4.67
CA LYS A 254 22.78 -12.59 5.09
C LYS A 254 22.31 -11.55 4.12
N SER A 255 21.72 -10.50 4.65
CA SER A 255 21.20 -9.42 3.84
C SER A 255 22.32 -8.49 3.40
N LYS A 256 22.13 -7.89 2.24
CA LYS A 256 23.12 -6.97 1.68
C LYS A 256 22.45 -5.94 0.78
N LEU A 257 23.07 -4.76 0.73
CA LEU A 257 22.79 -3.75 -0.27
C LEU A 257 23.82 -3.91 -1.38
N SER A 258 23.36 -4.34 -2.56
CA SER A 258 24.15 -4.49 -3.77
C SER A 258 24.02 -3.24 -4.63
N VAL A 259 25.17 -2.72 -5.10
CA VAL A 259 25.23 -1.59 -6.02
C VAL A 259 25.61 -2.10 -7.39
N TYR A 260 24.75 -1.87 -8.38
CA TYR A 260 24.97 -2.20 -9.78
C TYR A 260 25.22 -0.94 -10.58
N THR A 261 26.16 -1.00 -11.52
CA THR A 261 26.44 0.10 -12.44
C THR A 261 26.34 -0.37 -13.88
N SER A 262 26.07 0.56 -14.78
CA SER A 262 26.09 0.33 -16.22
C SER A 262 26.89 1.44 -16.90
N VAL A 263 27.91 1.06 -17.69
CA VAL A 263 28.71 2.04 -18.46
C VAL A 263 27.93 2.57 -19.66
N HIS A 264 27.12 1.70 -20.27
CA HIS A 264 26.14 2.02 -21.28
C HIS A 264 24.90 1.23 -20.94
N ILE A 265 23.75 1.90 -20.85
CA ILE A 265 22.51 1.28 -20.40
C ILE A 265 22.06 0.05 -21.23
N ASP A 266 22.61 -0.08 -22.45
CA ASP A 266 22.38 -1.21 -23.36
C ASP A 266 23.28 -2.43 -23.08
N SER A 267 24.31 -2.26 -22.26
CA SER A 267 25.27 -3.31 -21.90
C SER A 267 24.84 -4.13 -20.69
N GLY A 268 23.66 -3.84 -20.12
CA GLY A 268 23.17 -4.46 -18.90
C GLY A 268 23.83 -3.93 -17.62
N TRP A 269 23.51 -4.57 -16.51
CA TRP A 269 23.97 -4.21 -15.16
C TRP A 269 25.15 -5.07 -14.72
N SER A 270 26.18 -4.44 -14.17
CA SER A 270 27.32 -5.12 -13.55
C SER A 270 27.40 -4.78 -12.07
N LEU A 271 27.58 -5.80 -11.22
CA LEU A 271 27.80 -5.58 -9.80
C LEU A 271 29.07 -4.74 -9.60
N TYR A 272 28.91 -3.57 -8.99
CA TYR A 272 30.01 -2.66 -8.67
C TYR A 272 30.60 -2.99 -7.30
N ASP A 273 29.77 -3.01 -6.27
CA ASP A 273 30.15 -3.30 -4.89
C ASP A 273 28.92 -3.70 -4.06
N GLN A 274 29.11 -4.17 -2.83
CA GLN A 274 28.04 -4.57 -1.93
C GLN A 274 28.40 -4.30 -0.46
N VAL A 275 27.41 -3.91 0.34
CA VAL A 275 27.56 -3.71 1.78
C VAL A 275 26.75 -4.78 2.53
N PRO A 276 27.37 -5.60 3.39
CA PRO A 276 26.63 -6.53 4.23
C PRO A 276 25.77 -5.75 5.23
N MET A 277 24.59 -6.28 5.53
CA MET A 277 23.65 -5.69 6.47
C MET A 277 23.53 -6.61 7.69
N ASP A 278 23.60 -6.01 8.88
CA ASP A 278 23.51 -6.73 10.15
C ASP A 278 22.06 -7.01 10.57
N VAL A 279 21.10 -6.43 9.85
CA VAL A 279 19.66 -6.68 9.98
C VAL A 279 19.14 -7.30 8.71
N GLU A 280 18.02 -8.02 8.81
CA GLU A 280 17.31 -8.50 7.65
C GLU A 280 16.33 -7.40 7.19
N PRO A 281 16.70 -6.59 6.19
CA PRO A 281 15.89 -5.43 5.83
C PRO A 281 14.64 -5.92 5.11
N GLY A 282 13.53 -5.25 5.37
CA GLY A 282 12.52 -5.12 4.34
C GLY A 282 12.84 -3.88 3.50
N ILE A 283 11.93 -2.92 3.45
CA ILE A 283 12.11 -1.70 2.65
C ILE A 283 13.07 -0.74 3.36
N ILE A 284 14.04 -0.20 2.62
CA ILE A 284 15.02 0.78 3.10
C ILE A 284 14.62 2.21 2.72
N GLY A 285 15.11 3.21 3.47
CA GLY A 285 15.11 4.59 3.00
C GLY A 285 16.25 4.79 2.00
N LEU A 286 15.96 5.34 0.82
CA LEU A 286 16.95 5.51 -0.25
C LEU A 286 16.68 6.80 -1.02
N SER A 287 17.74 7.56 -1.30
CA SER A 287 17.73 8.67 -2.25
C SER A 287 18.96 8.57 -3.16
N ILE A 288 18.72 8.38 -4.45
CA ILE A 288 19.75 8.33 -5.49
C ILE A 288 19.81 9.71 -6.16
N LEU A 289 20.96 10.37 -6.04
CA LEU A 289 21.15 11.75 -6.51
C LEU A 289 21.58 11.78 -7.98
N ASP A 290 22.50 10.89 -8.34
CA ASP A 290 23.04 10.72 -9.68
C ASP A 290 23.71 9.33 -9.79
N GLN A 291 24.38 9.06 -10.91
CA GLN A 291 25.04 7.78 -11.18
C GLN A 291 26.28 7.50 -10.31
N GLN A 292 26.67 8.43 -9.43
CA GLN A 292 27.87 8.39 -8.59
C GLN A 292 27.57 8.72 -7.11
N ASN A 293 26.34 9.10 -6.78
CA ASN A 293 25.98 9.60 -5.46
C ASN A 293 24.60 9.08 -5.01
N PHE A 294 24.56 8.45 -3.84
CA PHE A 294 23.31 8.06 -3.17
C PHE A 294 23.49 8.03 -1.66
N VAL A 295 22.39 8.09 -0.92
CA VAL A 295 22.35 7.85 0.53
C VAL A 295 21.21 6.88 0.84
N ALA A 296 21.48 5.90 1.69
CA ALA A 296 20.55 4.89 2.14
C ALA A 296 20.60 4.72 3.66
N THR A 297 19.44 4.62 4.29
CA THR A 297 19.27 4.29 5.70
C THR A 297 18.64 2.92 5.83
N ILE A 298 19.10 2.16 6.82
CA ILE A 298 18.67 0.79 7.03
C ILE A 298 17.82 0.74 8.30
N PRO A 299 16.49 0.57 8.22
CA PRO A 299 15.65 0.39 9.40
C PRO A 299 16.18 -0.71 10.32
N GLY A 300 16.14 -0.46 11.63
CA GLY A 300 16.73 -1.33 12.64
C GLY A 300 18.25 -1.19 12.82
N SER A 301 18.95 -0.39 11.99
CA SER A 301 20.39 -0.15 12.11
C SER A 301 20.73 1.34 12.14
N LYS A 302 21.84 1.67 12.81
CA LYS A 302 22.42 3.02 12.78
C LYS A 302 23.25 3.29 11.54
N THR A 303 23.58 2.22 10.80
CA THR A 303 24.39 2.27 9.60
C THR A 303 23.68 3.02 8.48
N ILE A 304 24.40 3.99 7.92
CA ILE A 304 24.05 4.72 6.71
C ILE A 304 25.02 4.25 5.63
N VAL A 305 24.47 3.82 4.51
CA VAL A 305 25.26 3.46 3.33
C VAL A 305 25.18 4.64 2.37
N ARG A 306 26.33 5.12 1.90
CA ARG A 306 26.34 6.21 0.91
C ARG A 306 27.41 5.99 -0.12
N MET A 307 27.11 6.39 -1.34
CA MET A 307 28.12 6.54 -2.39
C MET A 307 28.39 8.03 -2.57
N LYS A 308 29.66 8.43 -2.58
CA LYS A 308 30.08 9.80 -2.80
C LYS A 308 31.18 9.85 -3.84
N ASN A 309 30.94 10.50 -4.97
CA ASN A 309 31.85 10.55 -6.12
C ASN A 309 32.30 9.14 -6.55
N ALA A 310 31.33 8.24 -6.74
CA ALA A 310 31.52 6.85 -7.12
C ALA A 310 32.31 6.01 -6.12
N LYS A 311 32.45 6.47 -4.86
CA LYS A 311 33.07 5.70 -3.78
C LYS A 311 32.01 5.29 -2.77
N LEU A 312 31.82 3.98 -2.61
CA LEU A 312 30.93 3.43 -1.60
C LEU A 312 31.57 3.49 -0.21
N GLU A 313 30.81 3.97 0.78
CA GLU A 313 31.24 4.05 2.17
C GLU A 313 30.07 3.84 3.13
N THR A 314 30.39 3.49 4.37
CA THR A 314 29.44 3.40 5.46
C THR A 314 29.76 4.43 6.53
N LEU A 315 28.71 4.94 7.16
CA LEU A 315 28.74 5.90 8.25
C LEU A 315 27.83 5.37 9.36
N GLU A 316 28.23 5.51 10.61
CA GLU A 316 27.36 5.25 11.75
C GLU A 316 26.73 6.54 12.24
N SER A 317 25.41 6.55 12.41
CA SER A 317 24.73 7.71 13.00
C SER A 317 25.07 7.85 14.49
N ASN A 318 25.19 9.08 14.96
CA ASN A 318 25.51 9.40 16.36
C ASN A 318 24.31 9.22 17.30
N ASP A 319 23.11 9.06 16.75
CA ASP A 319 21.88 8.80 17.50
C ASP A 319 21.13 7.58 16.96
N ASP A 320 20.00 7.26 17.60
CA ASP A 320 19.16 6.11 17.24
C ASP A 320 18.08 6.47 16.20
N ARG A 321 18.00 7.73 15.74
CA ARG A 321 16.89 8.18 14.89
C ARG A 321 16.94 7.53 13.50
N SER A 322 18.14 7.27 12.98
CA SER A 322 18.32 6.60 11.68
C SER A 322 17.73 5.20 11.64
N MET A 323 17.64 4.51 12.78
CA MET A 323 17.08 3.15 12.90
C MET A 323 15.59 3.08 12.56
N SER A 324 14.91 4.22 12.46
CA SER A 324 13.47 4.30 12.17
C SER A 324 13.19 5.02 10.85
N ILE A 325 14.21 5.40 10.09
CA ILE A 325 14.03 6.11 8.82
C ILE A 325 13.62 5.12 7.75
N VAL A 326 12.44 5.36 7.16
CA VAL A 326 11.84 4.52 6.12
C VAL A 326 11.79 5.18 4.75
N ASP A 327 12.13 6.48 4.68
CA ASP A 327 12.04 7.30 3.47
C ASP A 327 13.07 8.43 3.50
N LEU A 328 13.63 8.77 2.34
CA LEU A 328 14.68 9.79 2.20
C LEU A 328 14.42 10.67 0.99
N ASP A 329 14.61 11.97 1.16
CA ASP A 329 14.78 12.90 0.05
C ASP A 329 16.02 13.77 0.29
N MET A 330 17.09 13.45 -0.43
CA MET A 330 18.39 14.07 -0.27
C MET A 330 18.62 15.08 -1.40
N LEU A 331 19.12 16.27 -1.05
CA LEU A 331 19.58 17.27 -2.02
C LEU A 331 21.06 17.05 -2.39
N SER A 332 21.81 16.41 -1.50
CA SER A 332 23.22 16.04 -1.66
C SER A 332 23.55 14.90 -0.71
N THR A 333 24.77 14.35 -0.79
CA THR A 333 25.21 13.31 0.15
C THR A 333 25.31 13.79 1.61
N GLU A 334 25.12 15.09 1.88
CA GLU A 334 25.22 15.69 3.22
C GLU A 334 23.90 16.31 3.72
N ILE A 335 23.05 16.80 2.82
CA ILE A 335 21.85 17.57 3.17
C ILE A 335 20.62 16.84 2.63
N GLY A 336 19.66 16.58 3.50
CA GLY A 336 18.40 15.95 3.11
C GLY A 336 17.37 15.90 4.23
N TRP A 337 16.18 15.47 3.85
CA TRP A 337 15.06 15.18 4.73
C TRP A 337 14.77 13.68 4.76
N ALA A 338 14.12 13.24 5.84
CA ALA A 338 13.79 11.85 6.04
C ALA A 338 12.47 11.71 6.79
N ARG A 339 11.67 10.71 6.41
CA ARG A 339 10.52 10.28 7.20
C ARG A 339 10.91 9.11 8.08
N SER A 340 10.64 9.24 9.36
CA SER A 340 10.90 8.23 10.38
C SER A 340 9.58 7.71 10.93
N VAL A 341 9.46 6.39 11.07
CA VAL A 341 8.28 5.69 11.61
C VAL A 341 8.73 4.75 12.71
N ASN A 342 8.08 4.84 13.88
CA ASN A 342 8.28 3.91 14.97
C ASN A 342 6.92 3.45 15.49
N ALA A 343 6.63 2.15 15.37
CA ALA A 343 5.41 1.55 15.89
C ALA A 343 5.70 0.35 16.79
N ARG A 344 4.83 0.18 17.79
CA ARG A 344 4.88 -0.92 18.76
C ARG A 344 3.47 -1.26 19.25
N CYS A 345 3.26 -2.53 19.55
CA CYS A 345 2.05 -2.99 20.25
C CYS A 345 2.38 -3.45 21.67
N VAL A 346 1.41 -3.26 22.57
CA VAL A 346 1.43 -3.77 23.94
C VAL A 346 0.19 -4.63 24.14
N THR A 347 0.41 -5.88 24.54
CA THR A 347 -0.67 -6.81 24.89
C THR A 347 -0.97 -6.70 26.38
N ALA A 348 -2.20 -6.35 26.75
CA ALA A 348 -2.61 -6.38 28.15
C ALA A 348 -2.81 -7.82 28.62
N SER A 349 -2.21 -8.18 29.76
CA SER A 349 -2.44 -9.49 30.38
C SER A 349 -3.92 -9.68 30.71
N PRO A 350 -4.51 -10.86 30.42
CA PRO A 350 -5.92 -11.13 30.67
C PRO A 350 -6.16 -11.07 32.18
N LEU A 351 -6.90 -10.05 32.63
CA LEU A 351 -7.10 -9.85 34.04
C LEU A 351 -8.13 -10.81 34.64
N ASN A 352 -9.05 -11.42 33.86
CA ASN A 352 -9.98 -12.49 34.30
C ASN A 352 -10.85 -13.12 33.17
N ASP A 353 -10.72 -12.69 31.92
CA ASP A 353 -11.41 -13.28 30.75
C ASP A 353 -10.35 -13.67 29.72
N ASN A 354 -10.58 -14.71 28.93
CA ASN A 354 -9.66 -15.24 27.90
C ASN A 354 -9.36 -14.25 26.74
N THR A 355 -9.52 -12.96 26.95
CA THR A 355 -9.35 -11.87 25.98
C THR A 355 -8.10 -11.05 26.32
N ALA A 356 -7.07 -11.15 25.50
CA ALA A 356 -5.94 -10.23 25.53
C ALA A 356 -6.27 -9.02 24.65
N SER A 357 -6.27 -7.80 25.20
CA SER A 357 -6.43 -6.59 24.39
C SER A 357 -5.06 -6.13 23.89
N VAL A 358 -4.92 -5.95 22.57
CA VAL A 358 -3.71 -5.40 21.95
C VAL A 358 -3.91 -3.90 21.71
N SER A 359 -3.02 -3.07 22.25
CA SER A 359 -2.99 -1.63 22.00
C SER A 359 -1.73 -1.29 21.25
N CYS A 360 -1.84 -0.62 20.10
CA CYS A 360 -0.69 -0.25 19.29
C CYS A 360 -0.56 1.27 19.18
N GLU A 361 0.68 1.76 19.18
CA GLU A 361 1.02 3.16 18.99
C GLU A 361 1.98 3.25 17.79
N SER A 362 1.76 4.20 16.90
CA SER A 362 2.68 4.55 15.80
C SER A 362 2.99 6.04 15.84
N HIS A 363 4.26 6.38 15.62
CA HIS A 363 4.75 7.76 15.60
C HIS A 363 5.55 8.02 14.33
N THR A 364 5.07 8.97 13.53
CA THR A 364 5.75 9.44 12.32
C THR A 364 6.40 10.80 12.55
N ARG A 365 7.63 11.01 12.06
CA ARG A 365 8.40 12.25 12.19
C ARG A 365 9.02 12.65 10.84
N LEU A 366 9.14 13.97 10.63
CA LEU A 366 10.04 14.53 9.61
C LEU A 366 11.37 14.89 10.27
N LEU A 367 12.47 14.40 9.70
CA LEU A 367 13.84 14.65 10.15
C LEU A 367 14.63 15.37 9.05
N GLN A 368 15.65 16.13 9.44
CA GLN A 368 16.63 16.76 8.57
C GLN A 368 18.03 16.34 8.98
N THR A 369 18.91 16.18 8.00
CA THR A 369 20.35 16.11 8.20
C THR A 369 21.07 17.17 7.38
N ARG A 370 22.25 17.59 7.88
CA ARG A 370 23.19 18.48 7.20
C ARG A 370 24.64 17.95 7.21
N ASP A 371 24.82 16.72 7.69
CA ASP A 371 26.10 16.03 7.88
C ASP A 371 26.06 14.58 7.35
N GLY A 372 25.19 14.34 6.37
CA GLY A 372 25.08 13.05 5.66
C GLY A 372 24.43 11.95 6.49
N GLY A 373 23.63 12.34 7.47
CA GLY A 373 22.92 11.46 8.42
C GLY A 373 23.73 11.10 9.67
N SER A 374 24.92 11.71 9.86
CA SER A 374 25.67 11.53 11.12
C SER A 374 24.84 12.00 12.31
N THR A 375 24.01 13.03 12.11
CA THR A 375 22.97 13.46 13.05
C THR A 375 21.66 13.75 12.32
N TRP A 376 20.54 13.53 13.03
CA TRP A 376 19.20 13.83 12.55
C TRP A 376 18.48 14.76 13.50
N GLN A 377 17.99 15.88 12.98
CA GLN A 377 17.19 16.85 13.71
C GLN A 377 15.73 16.74 13.29
N GLU A 378 14.82 16.68 14.26
CA GLU A 378 13.38 16.68 13.97
C GLU A 378 12.92 18.06 13.49
N ILE A 379 12.23 18.08 12.36
CA ILE A 379 11.51 19.25 11.85
C ILE A 379 10.10 19.21 12.43
N GLN A 380 9.67 20.34 13.00
CA GLN A 380 8.33 20.46 13.53
C GLN A 380 7.33 20.66 12.39
N LEU A 381 6.33 19.78 12.33
CA LEU A 381 5.23 19.87 11.37
C LEU A 381 4.28 21.03 11.72
N PRO A 382 3.61 21.65 10.74
CA PRO A 382 2.60 22.68 10.97
C PRO A 382 1.42 22.12 11.79
N ASN A 383 0.88 22.96 12.66
CA ASN A 383 -0.32 22.61 13.42
C ASN A 383 -1.56 22.78 12.54
N ILE A 384 -2.19 21.68 12.16
CA ILE A 384 -3.46 21.69 11.45
C ILE A 384 -4.58 21.61 12.49
N ARG A 385 -5.47 22.61 12.51
CA ARG A 385 -6.77 22.44 13.19
C ARG A 385 -7.65 21.59 12.27
N PRO A 386 -8.24 20.48 12.74
CA PRO A 386 -9.16 19.71 11.93
C PRO A 386 -10.29 20.61 11.43
N ALA A 387 -10.55 20.59 10.12
CA ALA A 387 -11.74 21.20 9.55
C ALA A 387 -12.93 20.30 9.96
N ASN A 388 -13.61 20.70 11.05
CA ASN A 388 -14.71 19.96 11.68
C ASN A 388 -14.29 18.63 12.31
N SER A 389 -13.80 18.69 13.55
CA SER A 389 -14.00 17.58 14.48
C SER A 389 -15.50 17.46 14.77
N GLN A 390 -16.24 16.76 13.92
CA GLN A 390 -17.41 16.06 14.43
C GLN A 390 -16.86 14.98 15.36
N SER A 391 -16.77 15.34 16.64
CA SER A 391 -16.58 14.39 17.72
C SER A 391 -17.68 13.35 17.61
N MET A 392 -17.38 12.21 16.99
CA MET A 392 -18.15 11.01 17.21
C MET A 392 -18.02 10.71 18.71
N PRO A 393 -19.13 10.52 19.43
CA PRO A 393 -19.05 10.26 20.86
C PRO A 393 -18.24 8.98 21.08
N HIS A 394 -17.03 9.12 21.63
CA HIS A 394 -16.27 8.04 22.25
C HIS A 394 -17.10 7.49 23.42
N LEU A 395 -17.96 6.53 23.10
CA LEU A 395 -18.58 5.62 24.04
C LEU A 395 -18.78 4.31 23.30
N LEU A 396 -17.83 3.40 23.48
CA LEU A 396 -18.05 2.13 24.18
C LEU A 396 -16.70 1.44 24.34
N ASP A 397 -16.34 1.24 25.60
CA ASP A 397 -15.32 0.27 26.02
C ASP A 397 -15.76 -1.10 25.48
N ARG A 398 -15.20 -1.51 24.34
CA ARG A 398 -15.42 -2.82 23.74
C ARG A 398 -14.09 -3.53 23.66
N SER A 399 -13.86 -4.37 24.65
CA SER A 399 -12.90 -5.46 24.60
C SER A 399 -13.08 -6.25 23.30
N VAL A 400 -12.06 -6.25 22.44
CA VAL A 400 -11.99 -7.19 21.32
C VAL A 400 -11.89 -8.59 21.93
N THR A 401 -12.94 -9.38 21.75
CA THR A 401 -12.98 -10.78 22.17
C THR A 401 -12.12 -11.61 21.22
N MET A 402 -10.91 -11.98 21.66
CA MET A 402 -10.20 -13.13 21.09
C MET A 402 -10.88 -14.40 21.62
N SER A 403 -11.82 -14.95 20.85
CA SER A 403 -12.50 -16.20 21.21
C SER A 403 -12.35 -17.19 20.07
N ALA A 404 -11.44 -18.16 20.24
CA ALA A 404 -11.43 -19.38 19.44
C ALA A 404 -12.67 -20.21 19.83
N LEU A 405 -13.62 -20.34 18.91
CA LEU A 405 -14.73 -21.29 19.03
C LEU A 405 -14.23 -22.70 18.65
N PRO A 406 -14.85 -23.78 19.17
CA PRO A 406 -14.28 -25.13 19.08
C PRO A 406 -14.11 -25.63 17.63
N ASN A 407 -12.94 -26.24 17.39
CA ASN A 407 -12.40 -26.82 16.15
C ASN A 407 -13.40 -27.59 15.28
N LEU A 408 -13.34 -27.32 13.97
CA LEU A 408 -13.62 -28.29 12.91
C LEU A 408 -12.29 -28.67 12.25
N GLY A 409 -11.49 -29.47 12.94
CA GLY A 409 -10.28 -30.05 12.37
C GLY A 409 -9.11 -29.10 12.16
N ASN A 410 -8.65 -29.01 10.91
CA ASN A 410 -7.52 -28.19 10.46
C ASN A 410 -7.91 -26.73 10.19
N THR A 411 -9.05 -26.29 10.71
CA THR A 411 -9.53 -24.91 10.61
C THR A 411 -9.88 -24.34 11.98
N GLU A 412 -9.77 -23.03 12.10
CA GLU A 412 -10.14 -22.25 13.28
C GLU A 412 -10.92 -21.00 12.85
N ILE A 413 -11.86 -20.55 13.68
CA ILE A 413 -12.43 -19.20 13.55
C ILE A 413 -11.48 -18.23 14.24
N PHE A 414 -10.94 -17.29 13.46
CA PHE A 414 -10.08 -16.24 13.98
C PHE A 414 -10.76 -14.88 13.88
N ILE A 415 -10.75 -14.16 15.00
CA ILE A 415 -11.19 -12.76 15.10
C ILE A 415 -9.96 -11.90 15.43
N GLY A 416 -9.59 -11.00 14.53
CA GLY A 416 -8.44 -10.13 14.72
C GLY A 416 -7.78 -9.69 13.41
N GLN A 417 -6.50 -9.36 13.48
CA GLN A 417 -5.76 -8.74 12.39
C GLN A 417 -4.88 -9.78 11.67
N GLY A 418 -4.84 -9.67 10.34
CA GLY A 418 -3.95 -10.42 9.47
C GLY A 418 -3.32 -9.53 8.40
N PHE A 419 -2.36 -10.06 7.65
CA PHE A 419 -1.86 -9.39 6.46
C PHE A 419 -1.63 -10.39 5.34
N ASP A 420 -1.53 -9.87 4.12
CA ASP A 420 -1.05 -10.64 2.99
C ASP A 420 0.12 -9.94 2.30
N LYS A 421 0.99 -10.76 1.73
CA LYS A 421 2.18 -10.36 0.98
C LYS A 421 2.47 -11.46 -0.03
N CYS A 422 2.93 -11.06 -1.22
CA CYS A 422 3.16 -11.98 -2.32
C CYS A 422 4.16 -13.11 -2.00
N GLU A 423 5.39 -12.80 -1.58
CA GLU A 423 6.35 -13.77 -1.02
C GLU A 423 6.23 -13.79 0.51
N ILE A 424 6.14 -14.99 1.09
CA ILE A 424 6.11 -15.14 2.54
C ILE A 424 7.40 -14.60 3.18
N PRO A 425 7.33 -13.77 4.23
CA PRO A 425 8.53 -13.28 4.90
C PRO A 425 9.32 -14.41 5.57
N PRO A 426 10.66 -14.30 5.66
CA PRO A 426 11.51 -15.21 6.45
C PRO A 426 11.05 -15.36 7.91
N LEU A 427 11.31 -16.52 8.53
CA LEU A 427 10.87 -16.82 9.91
C LEU A 427 11.34 -15.79 10.94
N SER A 428 12.51 -15.19 10.76
CA SER A 428 13.04 -14.11 11.60
C SER A 428 12.23 -12.81 11.47
N GLN A 429 11.82 -12.46 10.26
CA GLN A 429 10.93 -11.31 10.01
C GLN A 429 9.55 -11.55 10.62
N LEU A 430 8.99 -12.76 10.38
CA LEU A 430 7.72 -13.18 10.99
C LEU A 430 7.77 -13.20 12.51
N GLN A 431 8.88 -13.62 13.12
CA GLN A 431 9.05 -13.57 14.57
C GLN A 431 9.05 -12.12 15.08
N THR A 432 9.79 -11.24 14.42
CA THR A 432 9.85 -9.81 14.78
C THR A 432 8.45 -9.18 14.74
N TRP A 433 7.69 -9.46 13.67
CA TRP A 433 6.32 -8.99 13.54
C TRP A 433 5.34 -9.67 14.49
N TRP A 434 5.52 -10.95 14.79
CA TRP A 434 4.71 -11.63 15.80
C TRP A 434 4.80 -10.95 17.16
N ASP A 435 6.02 -10.58 17.56
CA ASP A 435 6.32 -9.97 18.86
C ASP A 435 5.89 -8.49 18.95
N HIS A 436 5.92 -7.74 17.85
CA HIS A 436 5.77 -6.28 17.87
C HIS A 436 4.53 -5.74 17.14
N SER A 437 3.88 -6.52 16.28
CA SER A 437 2.72 -6.11 15.46
C SER A 437 1.39 -6.65 16.01
N PRO A 438 0.24 -6.08 15.58
CA PRO A 438 -1.07 -6.58 15.97
C PRO A 438 -1.49 -7.83 15.18
N TYR A 439 -0.80 -8.11 14.07
CA TYR A 439 -1.15 -9.20 13.16
C TYR A 439 -0.84 -10.58 13.73
N LYS A 440 -1.77 -11.52 13.55
CA LYS A 440 -1.65 -12.91 14.03
C LYS A 440 -2.08 -13.95 12.98
N THR A 441 -2.51 -13.50 11.81
CA THR A 441 -2.75 -14.35 10.64
C THR A 441 -1.98 -13.82 9.43
N VAL A 442 -1.60 -14.73 8.55
CA VAL A 442 -0.85 -14.40 7.33
C VAL A 442 -1.36 -15.24 6.17
N ASN A 443 -1.54 -14.60 5.02
CA ASN A 443 -1.91 -15.29 3.80
C ASN A 443 -0.77 -16.16 3.24
N LEU A 444 -1.13 -17.30 2.67
CA LEU A 444 -0.21 -18.18 1.95
C LEU A 444 -0.66 -18.28 0.48
N TYR A 445 0.09 -17.71 -0.46
CA TYR A 445 -0.17 -17.93 -1.88
C TYR A 445 0.32 -19.33 -2.30
N ILE A 446 -0.55 -20.33 -2.17
CA ILE A 446 -0.18 -21.75 -2.20
C ILE A 446 0.02 -22.32 -3.62
N GLY A 447 -0.62 -21.74 -4.64
CA GLY A 447 -0.50 -22.21 -6.02
C GLY A 447 -1.43 -21.51 -7.00
N GLY A 448 -1.62 -22.11 -8.17
CA GLY A 448 -2.47 -21.61 -9.25
C GLY A 448 -1.67 -21.02 -10.43
N SER A 449 -2.30 -21.02 -11.61
CA SER A 449 -1.66 -20.63 -12.88
C SER A 449 -1.38 -19.13 -13.04
N SER A 450 -2.02 -18.29 -12.22
CA SER A 450 -1.80 -16.84 -12.16
C SER A 450 -0.94 -16.41 -10.97
N ARG A 451 -0.46 -17.36 -10.16
CA ARG A 451 0.40 -17.04 -9.00
C ARG A 451 1.72 -16.44 -9.47
N ALA A 452 2.01 -15.20 -9.07
CA ALA A 452 3.22 -14.47 -9.44
C ALA A 452 4.41 -14.86 -8.56
N CYS A 453 4.21 -14.95 -7.25
CA CYS A 453 5.28 -15.29 -6.32
C CYS A 453 5.48 -16.80 -6.19
N SER A 454 6.74 -17.21 -6.20
CA SER A 454 7.14 -18.62 -6.14
C SER A 454 6.69 -19.26 -4.83
N ASN A 455 6.81 -18.50 -3.73
CA ASN A 455 6.68 -18.99 -2.36
C ASN A 455 7.49 -20.28 -2.14
N SER A 456 8.71 -20.30 -2.67
CA SER A 456 9.59 -21.49 -2.66
C SER A 456 9.95 -21.95 -1.24
N ALA A 457 9.89 -21.06 -0.25
CA ALA A 457 10.07 -21.40 1.17
C ALA A 457 8.89 -22.18 1.77
N LEU A 458 7.68 -22.09 1.19
CA LEU A 458 6.48 -22.74 1.72
C LEU A 458 6.54 -24.27 1.55
N THR A 459 6.95 -24.92 2.63
CA THR A 459 6.95 -26.38 2.84
C THR A 459 6.15 -26.70 4.11
N ALA A 460 5.71 -27.95 4.30
CA ALA A 460 5.03 -28.34 5.54
C ALA A 460 5.84 -27.97 6.80
N THR A 461 7.15 -28.24 6.80
CA THR A 461 8.04 -27.86 7.91
C THR A 461 8.05 -26.36 8.17
N TYR A 462 8.05 -25.54 7.11
CA TYR A 462 8.06 -24.09 7.26
C TYR A 462 6.73 -23.58 7.83
N VAL A 463 5.61 -24.12 7.35
CA VAL A 463 4.27 -23.80 7.86
C VAL A 463 4.12 -24.22 9.33
N ASP A 464 4.65 -25.38 9.71
CA ASP A 464 4.71 -25.82 11.12
C ASP A 464 5.54 -24.85 11.97
N GLN A 465 6.70 -24.40 11.49
CA GLN A 465 7.54 -23.43 12.20
C GLN A 465 6.82 -22.08 12.38
N MET A 466 6.08 -21.61 11.37
CA MET A 466 5.26 -20.41 11.50
C MET A 466 4.15 -20.61 12.55
N TYR A 467 3.51 -21.77 12.55
CA TYR A 467 2.46 -22.10 13.53
C TYR A 467 3.02 -22.24 14.95
N GLU A 468 4.25 -22.74 15.12
CA GLU A 468 4.97 -22.75 16.40
C GLU A 468 5.27 -21.34 16.94
N GLN A 469 5.46 -20.34 16.06
CA GLN A 469 5.50 -18.92 16.47
C GLN A 469 4.11 -18.42 16.88
N GLY A 470 3.05 -19.01 16.32
CA GLY A 470 1.65 -18.73 16.64
C GLY A 470 0.81 -18.23 15.47
N TRP A 471 1.37 -18.14 14.26
CA TRP A 471 0.65 -17.69 13.06
C TRP A 471 -0.45 -18.68 12.64
N LYS A 472 -1.54 -18.16 12.07
CA LYS A 472 -2.58 -18.94 11.37
C LYS A 472 -2.69 -18.46 9.93
N PHE A 473 -3.28 -19.29 9.07
CA PHE A 473 -3.05 -19.17 7.63
C PHE A 473 -4.33 -18.90 6.85
N ILE A 474 -4.23 -18.06 5.83
CA ILE A 474 -5.26 -17.88 4.80
C ILE A 474 -4.69 -18.50 3.52
N PRO A 475 -4.92 -19.79 3.23
CA PRO A 475 -4.37 -20.40 2.03
C PRO A 475 -5.12 -19.91 0.80
N THR A 476 -4.39 -19.32 -0.15
CA THR A 476 -4.97 -18.66 -1.31
C THR A 476 -4.45 -19.25 -2.61
N TRP A 477 -5.39 -19.61 -3.48
CA TRP A 477 -5.14 -20.25 -4.76
C TRP A 477 -5.42 -19.27 -5.90
N VAL A 478 -4.39 -18.93 -6.68
CA VAL A 478 -4.48 -17.91 -7.74
C VAL A 478 -4.55 -18.57 -9.12
N GLY A 479 -5.74 -19.05 -9.47
CA GLY A 479 -5.98 -19.77 -10.73
C GLY A 479 -6.24 -18.86 -11.94
N PRO A 480 -6.78 -19.42 -13.04
CA PRO A 480 -7.15 -18.68 -14.24
C PRO A 480 -8.17 -17.57 -13.95
N GLN A 481 -7.90 -16.35 -14.42
CA GLN A 481 -8.75 -15.19 -14.18
C GLN A 481 -9.91 -15.11 -15.18
N ALA A 482 -10.84 -14.17 -14.97
CA ALA A 482 -12.03 -14.04 -15.80
C ALA A 482 -11.70 -13.86 -17.30
N PRO A 483 -12.50 -14.44 -18.21
CA PRO A 483 -12.12 -14.57 -19.62
C PRO A 483 -12.13 -13.25 -20.41
N CYS A 484 -12.79 -12.21 -19.88
CA CYS A 484 -12.90 -10.89 -20.50
C CYS A 484 -11.77 -9.92 -20.11
N THR A 485 -10.77 -10.40 -19.37
CA THR A 485 -9.65 -9.59 -18.86
C THR A 485 -8.40 -9.71 -19.75
N GLY A 486 -7.40 -8.89 -19.45
CA GLY A 486 -6.06 -8.97 -20.03
C GLY A 486 -5.09 -9.94 -19.34
N PHE A 487 -5.52 -10.69 -18.32
CA PHE A 487 -4.65 -11.63 -17.61
C PHE A 487 -4.10 -12.73 -18.53
N LEU A 488 -2.89 -13.22 -18.21
CA LEU A 488 -2.22 -14.25 -19.00
C LEU A 488 -2.95 -15.60 -18.95
N SER A 489 -3.24 -16.07 -17.73
CA SER A 489 -4.06 -17.27 -17.52
C SER A 489 -5.51 -16.87 -17.32
N ARG A 490 -6.40 -17.44 -18.15
CA ARG A 490 -7.83 -17.13 -18.15
C ARG A 490 -8.66 -18.39 -18.27
N MET A 491 -9.77 -18.43 -17.54
CA MET A 491 -10.78 -19.48 -17.70
C MET A 491 -11.46 -19.37 -19.07
N SER A 492 -12.20 -20.41 -19.45
CA SER A 492 -12.95 -20.42 -20.70
C SER A 492 -14.16 -19.48 -20.66
N ASN A 493 -14.53 -18.89 -21.80
CA ASN A 493 -15.83 -18.22 -21.95
C ASN A 493 -17.01 -19.21 -22.04
N ASP A 494 -16.73 -20.50 -22.29
CA ASP A 494 -17.75 -21.55 -22.30
C ASP A 494 -18.04 -22.01 -20.88
N VAL A 495 -19.30 -21.89 -20.45
CA VAL A 495 -19.72 -22.13 -19.06
C VAL A 495 -19.45 -23.56 -18.59
N ALA A 496 -19.68 -24.56 -19.44
CA ALA A 496 -19.45 -25.96 -19.08
C ALA A 496 -17.96 -26.27 -18.91
N THR A 497 -17.13 -25.69 -19.77
CA THR A 497 -15.67 -25.77 -19.64
C THR A 497 -15.19 -25.04 -18.39
N ALA A 498 -15.70 -23.83 -18.13
CA ALA A 498 -15.34 -23.02 -16.97
C ALA A 498 -15.66 -23.76 -15.65
N TYR A 499 -16.83 -24.41 -15.56
CA TYR A 499 -17.16 -25.28 -14.41
C TYR A 499 -16.11 -26.36 -14.18
N ASN A 500 -15.75 -27.11 -15.23
CA ASN A 500 -14.76 -28.18 -15.10
C ASN A 500 -13.36 -27.65 -14.76
N GLN A 501 -13.01 -26.45 -15.22
CA GLN A 501 -11.78 -25.78 -14.79
C GLN A 501 -11.82 -25.43 -13.30
N GLY A 502 -12.96 -24.97 -12.76
CA GLY A 502 -13.12 -24.76 -11.31
C GLY A 502 -12.92 -26.05 -10.50
N VAL A 503 -13.48 -27.16 -10.98
CA VAL A 503 -13.27 -28.50 -10.40
C VAL A 503 -11.80 -28.90 -10.43
N GLU A 504 -11.10 -28.69 -11.55
CA GLU A 504 -9.68 -29.03 -11.68
C GLU A 504 -8.80 -28.20 -10.73
N GLU A 505 -9.04 -26.89 -10.65
CA GLU A 505 -8.30 -26.00 -9.75
C GLU A 505 -8.53 -26.37 -8.27
N ALA A 506 -9.74 -26.78 -7.87
CA ALA A 506 -10.02 -27.27 -6.52
C ALA A 506 -9.23 -28.54 -6.16
N ASN A 507 -9.11 -29.49 -7.10
CA ASN A 507 -8.28 -30.68 -6.89
C ASN A 507 -6.81 -30.29 -6.67
N LEU A 508 -6.27 -29.40 -7.50
CA LEU A 508 -4.88 -28.94 -7.38
C LEU A 508 -4.63 -28.18 -6.07
N ALA A 509 -5.58 -27.35 -5.63
CA ALA A 509 -5.48 -26.63 -4.37
C ALA A 509 -5.46 -27.57 -3.16
N VAL A 510 -6.32 -28.59 -3.14
CA VAL A 510 -6.37 -29.57 -2.04
C VAL A 510 -5.12 -30.45 -1.99
N GLU A 511 -4.59 -30.87 -3.14
CA GLU A 511 -3.28 -31.55 -3.19
C GLU A 511 -2.20 -30.68 -2.56
N ARG A 512 -2.18 -29.39 -2.90
CA ARG A 512 -1.19 -28.46 -2.37
C ARG A 512 -1.37 -28.18 -0.88
N LEU A 513 -2.60 -28.06 -0.38
CA LEU A 513 -2.88 -27.96 1.06
C LEU A 513 -2.34 -29.17 1.81
N SER A 514 -2.53 -30.37 1.25
CA SER A 514 -2.04 -31.62 1.84
C SER A 514 -0.52 -31.66 1.91
N GLU A 515 0.18 -31.24 0.85
CA GLU A 515 1.65 -31.11 0.83
C GLU A 515 2.19 -30.13 1.88
N LEU A 516 1.39 -29.13 2.26
CA LEU A 516 1.73 -28.14 3.28
C LEU A 516 1.32 -28.56 4.70
N GLY A 517 0.72 -29.74 4.89
CA GLY A 517 0.28 -30.22 6.19
C GLY A 517 -0.97 -29.53 6.74
N LEU A 518 -1.73 -28.86 5.86
CA LEU A 518 -2.92 -28.07 6.22
C LEU A 518 -4.23 -28.85 6.08
N THR A 519 -4.16 -30.15 5.77
CA THR A 519 -5.30 -31.06 5.72
C THR A 519 -5.12 -32.21 6.69
N TYR A 520 -6.20 -32.97 6.91
CA TYR A 520 -6.09 -34.34 7.40
C TYR A 520 -5.32 -35.24 6.42
N SER A 521 -4.94 -36.43 6.90
CA SER A 521 -4.26 -37.45 6.08
C SER A 521 -5.08 -37.94 4.87
N ASP A 522 -6.40 -37.79 4.90
CA ASP A 522 -7.31 -38.09 3.78
C ASP A 522 -7.59 -36.88 2.86
N LYS A 523 -6.84 -35.78 3.06
CA LYS A 523 -6.93 -34.50 2.33
C LYS A 523 -8.19 -33.67 2.60
N SER A 524 -8.92 -33.94 3.66
CA SER A 524 -10.09 -33.16 4.08
C SER A 524 -9.78 -32.18 5.23
N GLY A 525 -10.80 -31.41 5.65
CA GLY A 525 -10.79 -30.66 6.91
C GLY A 525 -10.13 -29.28 6.87
N SER A 526 -9.82 -28.76 5.69
CA SER A 526 -9.15 -27.47 5.48
C SER A 526 -10.05 -26.42 4.81
N ILE A 527 -9.48 -25.26 4.52
CA ILE A 527 -10.07 -24.19 3.71
C ILE A 527 -9.04 -23.65 2.70
N ALA A 528 -9.48 -23.30 1.50
CA ALA A 528 -8.71 -22.47 0.56
C ALA A 528 -9.58 -21.34 -0.02
N TYR A 529 -8.99 -20.16 -0.18
CA TYR A 529 -9.60 -19.00 -0.82
C TYR A 529 -9.18 -18.93 -2.28
N TYR A 530 -10.13 -18.94 -3.21
CA TYR A 530 -9.84 -18.70 -4.62
C TYR A 530 -9.68 -17.20 -4.86
N ASP A 531 -8.59 -16.78 -5.48
CA ASP A 531 -8.34 -15.39 -5.88
C ASP A 531 -8.97 -15.11 -7.26
N ILE A 532 -10.03 -14.32 -7.28
CA ILE A 532 -10.65 -13.83 -8.51
C ILE A 532 -10.68 -12.30 -8.52
N GLU A 533 -9.87 -11.74 -9.41
CA GLU A 533 -9.75 -10.30 -9.61
C GLU A 533 -10.99 -9.72 -10.28
N TYR A 534 -11.12 -8.40 -10.21
CA TYR A 534 -12.22 -7.67 -10.83
C TYR A 534 -12.34 -7.94 -12.35
N TYR A 535 -13.56 -8.18 -12.83
CA TYR A 535 -13.81 -8.63 -14.21
C TYR A 535 -14.90 -7.86 -14.98
N GLY A 536 -15.40 -6.76 -14.43
CA GLY A 536 -16.40 -5.91 -15.08
C GLY A 536 -17.76 -6.56 -15.28
N THR A 537 -18.67 -5.85 -15.96
CA THR A 537 -20.11 -6.15 -15.95
C THR A 537 -20.62 -6.99 -17.13
N ASN A 538 -19.73 -7.50 -17.99
CA ASN A 538 -20.10 -8.28 -19.17
C ASN A 538 -20.84 -9.57 -18.80
N THR A 539 -22.08 -9.73 -19.26
CA THR A 539 -22.95 -10.85 -18.86
C THR A 539 -22.38 -12.24 -19.20
N ALA A 540 -21.76 -12.41 -20.37
CA ALA A 540 -21.19 -13.70 -20.76
C ALA A 540 -19.96 -14.05 -19.93
N CYS A 541 -19.11 -13.05 -19.66
CA CYS A 541 -17.95 -13.20 -18.78
C CYS A 541 -18.37 -13.60 -17.36
N ARG A 542 -19.36 -12.90 -16.79
CA ARG A 542 -19.93 -13.21 -15.47
C ARG A 542 -20.53 -14.60 -15.41
N ALA A 543 -21.23 -15.04 -16.45
CA ALA A 543 -21.80 -16.40 -16.51
C ALA A 543 -20.70 -17.47 -16.45
N ALA A 544 -19.58 -17.25 -17.15
CA ALA A 544 -18.42 -18.14 -17.09
C ALA A 544 -17.76 -18.14 -15.70
N VAL A 545 -17.55 -16.97 -15.10
CA VAL A 545 -16.98 -16.82 -13.74
C VAL A 545 -17.86 -17.50 -12.68
N ASN A 546 -19.18 -17.30 -12.75
CA ASN A 546 -20.12 -17.95 -11.83
C ASN A 546 -20.11 -19.47 -12.00
N SER A 547 -20.06 -19.97 -13.24
CA SER A 547 -19.99 -21.40 -13.51
C SER A 547 -18.67 -22.00 -13.03
N PHE A 548 -17.56 -21.26 -13.17
CA PHE A 548 -16.25 -21.65 -12.64
C PHE A 548 -16.28 -21.74 -11.11
N MET A 549 -16.78 -20.71 -10.43
CA MET A 549 -16.85 -20.68 -8.97
C MET A 549 -17.77 -21.79 -8.43
N ASP A 550 -18.86 -22.09 -9.13
CA ASP A 550 -19.75 -23.21 -8.81
C ASP A 550 -19.01 -24.56 -8.81
N GLY A 551 -18.15 -24.79 -9.82
CA GLY A 551 -17.32 -25.99 -9.92
C GLY A 551 -16.23 -26.06 -8.83
N TRP A 552 -15.60 -24.92 -8.52
CA TRP A 552 -14.63 -24.81 -7.43
C TRP A 552 -15.26 -25.20 -6.08
N VAL A 553 -16.35 -24.55 -5.69
CA VAL A 553 -17.02 -24.80 -4.41
C VAL A 553 -17.55 -26.24 -4.33
N SER A 554 -18.22 -26.70 -5.40
CA SER A 554 -18.75 -28.07 -5.45
C SER A 554 -17.65 -29.12 -5.23
N GLN A 555 -16.48 -28.95 -5.86
CA GLN A 555 -15.41 -29.92 -5.74
C GLN A 555 -14.70 -29.84 -4.38
N MET A 556 -14.50 -28.65 -3.82
CA MET A 556 -13.96 -28.49 -2.46
C MET A 556 -14.82 -29.25 -1.44
N HIS A 557 -16.15 -29.12 -1.52
CA HIS A 557 -17.08 -29.85 -0.66
C HIS A 557 -17.03 -31.37 -0.87
N VAL A 558 -16.93 -31.85 -2.13
CA VAL A 558 -16.75 -33.28 -2.44
C VAL A 558 -15.48 -33.84 -1.79
N LEU A 559 -14.43 -33.03 -1.72
CA LEU A 559 -13.15 -33.38 -1.07
C LEU A 559 -13.16 -33.17 0.46
N GLY A 560 -14.27 -32.72 1.03
CA GLY A 560 -14.40 -32.50 2.48
C GLY A 560 -13.69 -31.26 3.00
N ASN A 561 -13.53 -30.22 2.16
CA ASN A 561 -12.89 -28.95 2.50
C ASN A 561 -13.87 -27.79 2.31
N LEU A 562 -13.60 -26.66 2.96
CA LEU A 562 -14.33 -25.41 2.79
C LEU A 562 -13.76 -24.59 1.62
N ALA A 563 -14.62 -23.86 0.92
CA ALA A 563 -14.27 -23.00 -0.20
C ALA A 563 -14.46 -21.52 0.16
N GLY A 564 -13.37 -20.79 0.28
CA GLY A 564 -13.36 -19.33 0.37
C GLY A 564 -13.19 -18.68 -1.00
N VAL A 565 -13.46 -17.37 -1.09
CA VAL A 565 -13.17 -16.57 -2.28
C VAL A 565 -12.71 -15.15 -1.91
N TYR A 566 -11.62 -14.70 -2.51
CA TYR A 566 -11.18 -13.30 -2.52
C TYR A 566 -11.75 -12.57 -3.74
N GLY A 567 -12.12 -11.30 -3.59
CA GLY A 567 -12.47 -10.47 -4.75
C GLY A 567 -13.14 -9.14 -4.44
N SER A 568 -13.58 -8.46 -5.51
CA SER A 568 -14.19 -7.13 -5.44
C SER A 568 -15.56 -7.11 -4.74
N THR A 569 -15.85 -6.00 -4.06
CA THR A 569 -17.15 -5.72 -3.42
C THR A 569 -18.19 -5.09 -4.34
N LEU A 570 -17.83 -4.76 -5.57
CA LEU A 570 -18.69 -4.04 -6.50
C LEU A 570 -19.90 -4.88 -6.95
N CYS A 571 -20.98 -4.18 -7.29
CA CYS A 571 -22.21 -4.79 -7.75
C CYS A 571 -22.03 -5.41 -9.12
N ASN A 572 -22.43 -6.68 -9.29
CA ASN A 572 -22.41 -7.39 -10.58
C ASN A 572 -21.01 -7.60 -11.17
N THR A 573 -19.97 -7.67 -10.33
CA THR A 573 -18.58 -7.87 -10.78
C THR A 573 -17.65 -8.13 -9.59
N GLY A 574 -17.75 -9.33 -9.02
CA GLY A 574 -16.97 -9.76 -7.85
C GLY A 574 -17.78 -10.67 -6.95
N LEU A 575 -17.63 -10.51 -5.64
CA LEU A 575 -18.25 -11.39 -4.64
C LEU A 575 -19.78 -11.37 -4.65
N SER A 576 -20.38 -10.25 -5.06
CA SER A 576 -21.85 -10.14 -5.15
C SER A 576 -22.48 -11.09 -6.17
N ASP A 577 -21.70 -11.59 -7.15
CA ASP A 577 -22.18 -12.56 -8.14
C ASP A 577 -22.36 -13.96 -7.58
N PHE A 578 -21.68 -14.27 -6.46
CA PHE A 578 -21.68 -15.60 -5.85
C PHE A 578 -22.78 -15.81 -4.81
N LEU A 579 -23.55 -14.76 -4.49
CA LEU A 579 -24.69 -14.84 -3.55
C LEU A 579 -25.77 -15.84 -3.97
N ASN A 580 -25.91 -16.09 -5.28
CA ASN A 580 -27.03 -16.83 -5.85
C ASN A 580 -26.61 -17.97 -6.79
N ILE A 581 -25.33 -18.38 -6.76
CA ILE A 581 -24.90 -19.58 -7.50
C ILE A 581 -25.34 -20.85 -6.76
N THR A 582 -25.33 -22.00 -7.44
CA THR A 582 -25.82 -23.27 -6.86
C THR A 582 -25.03 -23.65 -5.61
N ASN A 583 -23.70 -23.59 -5.69
CA ASN A 583 -22.78 -23.85 -4.60
C ASN A 583 -22.15 -22.53 -4.17
N VAL A 584 -22.77 -21.87 -3.18
CA VAL A 584 -22.29 -20.60 -2.61
C VAL A 584 -21.00 -20.86 -1.81
N PRO A 585 -19.94 -20.05 -1.97
CA PRO A 585 -18.72 -20.17 -1.17
C PRO A 585 -19.00 -20.13 0.34
N ASP A 586 -18.22 -20.86 1.13
CA ASP A 586 -18.39 -20.92 2.59
C ASP A 586 -17.87 -19.67 3.29
N ALA A 587 -16.91 -18.96 2.70
CA ALA A 587 -16.33 -17.74 3.24
C ALA A 587 -15.96 -16.74 2.13
N ILE A 588 -15.91 -15.46 2.49
CA ILE A 588 -15.51 -14.38 1.58
C ILE A 588 -14.36 -13.56 2.16
N TRP A 589 -13.54 -13.04 1.26
CA TRP A 589 -12.45 -12.11 1.55
C TRP A 589 -12.53 -10.92 0.58
N PRO A 590 -13.33 -9.89 0.91
CA PRO A 590 -13.50 -8.73 0.07
C PRO A 590 -12.32 -7.77 0.13
N ALA A 591 -11.89 -7.32 -1.05
CA ALA A 591 -11.05 -6.15 -1.21
C ALA A 591 -11.92 -4.88 -1.09
N ARG A 592 -11.89 -4.24 0.07
CA ARG A 592 -12.63 -3.00 0.33
C ARG A 592 -11.83 -2.11 1.26
N TRP A 593 -11.09 -1.17 0.67
CA TRP A 593 -10.15 -0.38 1.44
C TRP A 593 -10.77 0.86 2.07
N TYR A 594 -10.18 1.32 3.17
CA TYR A 594 -10.51 2.61 3.76
C TYR A 594 -9.70 3.73 3.10
N HIS A 595 -8.41 3.49 2.82
CA HIS A 595 -7.50 4.46 2.21
C HIS A 595 -7.07 4.04 0.80
N ASN A 596 -6.23 4.85 0.16
CA ASN A 596 -5.62 4.46 -1.12
C ASN A 596 -4.48 3.48 -0.86
N ALA A 597 -4.06 2.74 -1.89
CA ALA A 597 -2.79 2.07 -1.77
C ALA A 597 -1.65 3.07 -1.61
N GLY A 598 -0.67 2.66 -0.83
CA GLY A 598 0.46 3.47 -0.38
C GLY A 598 0.15 4.36 0.82
N GLU A 599 -1.12 4.60 1.12
CA GLU A 599 -1.58 5.45 2.24
C GLU A 599 -2.18 4.65 3.39
N GLY A 600 -2.34 3.34 3.20
CA GLY A 600 -2.81 2.43 4.22
C GLY A 600 -1.96 2.49 5.49
N TYR A 601 -2.62 2.24 6.62
CA TYR A 601 -1.99 2.05 7.91
C TYR A 601 -2.85 1.12 8.75
N TYR A 602 -2.23 0.56 9.79
CA TYR A 602 -2.94 -0.24 10.77
C TYR A 602 -4.12 0.53 11.38
N ASP A 603 -5.33 0.00 11.16
CA ASP A 603 -6.56 0.52 11.75
C ASP A 603 -7.09 -0.46 12.83
N PRO A 604 -7.01 -0.10 14.12
CA PRO A 604 -7.53 -0.93 15.20
C PRO A 604 -9.05 -1.08 15.17
N ASP A 605 -9.76 -0.16 14.52
CA ASP A 605 -11.22 -0.13 14.38
C ASP A 605 -11.69 -0.78 13.07
N ALA A 606 -10.77 -1.37 12.28
CA ALA A 606 -11.12 -2.09 11.08
C ALA A 606 -12.16 -3.19 11.37
N THR A 607 -13.17 -3.33 10.50
CA THR A 607 -14.20 -4.36 10.64
C THR A 607 -14.47 -5.07 9.32
N VAL A 608 -14.92 -6.33 9.41
CA VAL A 608 -15.37 -7.13 8.27
C VAL A 608 -16.73 -6.71 7.70
N TRP A 609 -17.35 -5.69 8.28
CA TRP A 609 -18.72 -5.26 7.99
C TRP A 609 -18.74 -4.01 7.11
N ASN A 610 -19.94 -3.66 6.63
CA ASN A 610 -20.21 -2.45 5.84
C ASN A 610 -19.49 -2.43 4.49
N LEU A 611 -19.56 -3.55 3.76
CA LEU A 611 -18.89 -3.78 2.48
C LEU A 611 -19.58 -3.13 1.26
N GLY A 612 -20.65 -2.36 1.48
CA GLY A 612 -21.46 -1.75 0.43
C GLY A 612 -22.84 -2.39 0.27
N SER A 613 -23.68 -1.81 -0.59
CA SER A 613 -25.08 -2.21 -0.76
C SER A 613 -25.26 -3.59 -1.41
N CYS A 614 -24.28 -4.07 -2.17
CA CYS A 614 -24.35 -5.33 -2.91
C CYS A 614 -23.78 -6.53 -2.13
N LEU A 615 -23.20 -6.30 -0.95
CA LEU A 615 -22.79 -7.30 0.02
C LEU A 615 -23.31 -6.91 1.40
N PRO A 616 -24.63 -7.08 1.65
CA PRO A 616 -25.25 -6.65 2.90
C PRO A 616 -24.70 -7.45 4.08
N ASN A 617 -24.73 -6.85 5.29
CA ASN A 617 -24.21 -7.48 6.51
C ASN A 617 -24.91 -8.80 6.91
N THR A 618 -26.02 -9.16 6.27
CA THR A 618 -26.78 -10.39 6.52
C THR A 618 -26.21 -11.62 5.83
N GLU A 619 -25.37 -11.46 4.81
CA GLU A 619 -24.81 -12.57 4.02
C GLU A 619 -23.42 -12.93 4.55
N TRP A 620 -23.04 -14.21 4.61
CA TRP A 620 -21.76 -14.61 5.25
C TRP A 620 -21.57 -13.99 6.64
N ALA A 621 -22.63 -13.94 7.46
CA ALA A 621 -22.62 -13.24 8.73
C ALA A 621 -22.08 -14.07 9.90
N ASP A 622 -21.88 -15.37 9.70
CA ASP A 622 -21.62 -16.34 10.77
C ASP A 622 -20.13 -16.72 10.84
N HIS A 623 -19.24 -15.74 11.07
CA HIS A 623 -17.79 -15.91 11.08
C HIS A 623 -17.19 -16.34 9.73
N GLN A 624 -17.71 -15.78 8.65
CA GLN A 624 -17.39 -16.17 7.27
C GLN A 624 -16.71 -15.04 6.47
N ARG A 625 -16.16 -14.03 7.16
CA ARG A 625 -15.61 -12.84 6.51
C ARG A 625 -14.18 -12.57 6.94
N ILE A 626 -13.32 -12.43 5.95
CA ILE A 626 -12.08 -11.66 6.04
C ILE A 626 -12.35 -10.34 5.32
N ARG A 627 -11.58 -9.29 5.54
CA ARG A 627 -11.60 -8.08 4.71
C ARG A 627 -10.18 -7.56 4.56
N GLN A 628 -9.75 -7.40 3.31
CA GLN A 628 -8.59 -6.56 3.02
C GLN A 628 -9.07 -5.11 3.10
N TYR A 629 -8.60 -4.41 4.13
CA TYR A 629 -9.05 -3.05 4.45
C TYR A 629 -8.02 -1.98 4.08
N GLU A 630 -6.78 -2.37 3.78
CA GLU A 630 -5.81 -1.53 3.06
C GLU A 630 -5.09 -2.38 2.01
N GLY A 631 -4.86 -1.81 0.83
CA GLY A 631 -3.97 -2.36 -0.18
C GLY A 631 -2.51 -1.95 0.04
N ASP A 632 -1.64 -2.30 -0.91
CA ASP A 632 -0.18 -2.26 -0.79
C ASP A 632 0.33 -0.99 -0.09
N HIS A 633 0.90 -1.14 1.10
CA HIS A 633 1.48 -0.06 1.88
C HIS A 633 2.58 -0.59 2.79
N ASN A 634 3.36 0.34 3.34
CA ASN A 634 4.46 -0.01 4.24
C ASN A 634 4.05 0.17 5.69
N GLU A 635 4.20 -0.88 6.48
CA GLU A 635 4.14 -0.80 7.94
C GLU A 635 5.47 -1.18 8.57
N THR A 636 5.79 -0.58 9.71
CA THR A 636 7.03 -0.81 10.45
C THR A 636 6.73 -1.29 11.86
N TRP A 637 7.07 -2.54 12.18
CA TRP A 637 6.92 -3.12 13.51
C TRP A 637 8.25 -3.69 14.00
N GLY A 638 8.64 -3.35 15.24
CA GLY A 638 9.91 -3.82 15.80
C GLY A 638 11.15 -3.30 15.04
N GLY A 639 11.03 -2.16 14.33
CA GLY A 639 12.08 -1.61 13.47
C GLY A 639 12.21 -2.28 12.10
N LEU A 640 11.33 -3.24 11.78
CA LEU A 640 11.29 -3.93 10.49
C LEU A 640 10.11 -3.45 9.65
N THR A 641 10.40 -2.84 8.50
CA THR A 641 9.40 -2.37 7.54
C THR A 641 9.08 -3.44 6.51
N LEU A 642 7.82 -3.87 6.39
CA LEU A 642 7.36 -4.74 5.30
C LEU A 642 6.31 -3.99 4.46
N GLY A 643 6.33 -4.23 3.14
CA GLY A 643 5.22 -3.89 2.26
C GLY A 643 4.18 -5.02 2.32
N ILE A 644 2.94 -4.68 2.70
CA ILE A 644 1.84 -5.61 2.95
C ILE A 644 0.50 -5.03 2.46
N ASP A 645 -0.49 -5.92 2.38
CA ASP A 645 -1.91 -5.58 2.42
C ASP A 645 -2.48 -5.91 3.80
N SER A 646 -3.25 -5.00 4.41
CA SER A 646 -3.77 -5.17 5.78
C SER A 646 -5.18 -5.75 5.79
N ASN A 647 -5.37 -6.76 6.66
CA ASN A 647 -6.58 -7.56 6.72
C ASN A 647 -7.17 -7.62 8.13
N VAL A 648 -8.50 -7.62 8.22
CA VAL A 648 -9.24 -7.92 9.45
C VAL A 648 -10.10 -9.15 9.24
N LEU A 649 -10.18 -10.00 10.26
CA LEU A 649 -10.84 -11.29 10.21
C LEU A 649 -11.93 -11.36 11.27
N ASP A 650 -13.04 -11.93 10.83
CA ASP A 650 -14.04 -12.63 11.62
C ASP A 650 -14.42 -13.86 10.77
N GLY A 651 -13.43 -14.74 10.62
CA GLY A 651 -13.33 -15.61 9.46
C GLY A 651 -12.57 -16.90 9.72
N ILE A 652 -12.67 -17.81 8.75
CA ILE A 652 -12.11 -19.16 8.83
C ILE A 652 -10.67 -19.14 8.32
N VAL A 653 -9.74 -19.64 9.15
CA VAL A 653 -8.32 -19.80 8.81
C VAL A 653 -7.92 -21.27 8.87
N ALA A 654 -6.87 -21.64 8.13
CA ALA A 654 -6.27 -22.97 8.20
C ALA A 654 -5.16 -23.02 9.27
N ILE A 655 -5.01 -24.18 9.89
CA ILE A 655 -3.95 -24.51 10.85
C ILE A 655 -3.36 -25.90 10.54
N PRO A 656 -2.10 -26.18 10.89
CA PRO A 656 -1.48 -27.47 10.64
C PRO A 656 -2.14 -28.60 11.43
N TYR A 657 -2.07 -29.81 10.88
CA TYR A 657 -2.65 -30.98 11.53
C TYR A 657 -1.77 -31.39 12.72
N SER A 658 -2.32 -31.35 13.93
CA SER A 658 -1.62 -31.84 15.12
C SER A 658 -2.17 -33.20 15.54
N ASP A 659 -1.38 -34.27 15.41
CA ASP A 659 -1.63 -35.57 16.06
C ASP A 659 -1.54 -35.49 17.60
N ARG A 660 -1.22 -34.32 18.17
CA ARG A 660 -0.79 -34.15 19.56
C ARG A 660 -1.93 -34.15 20.60
N VAL A 661 -3.19 -34.32 20.22
CA VAL A 661 -4.33 -34.17 21.16
C VAL A 661 -4.89 -35.50 21.72
N PHE A 662 -4.41 -36.67 21.29
CA PHE A 662 -5.01 -37.96 21.72
C PHE A 662 -4.10 -38.97 22.44
N SER A 663 -2.90 -38.60 22.93
CA SER A 663 -2.00 -39.58 23.59
C SER A 663 -2.01 -39.60 25.13
N ASP A 664 -2.61 -38.63 25.84
CA ASP A 664 -2.44 -38.51 27.31
C ASP A 664 -3.70 -38.76 28.15
N VAL A 665 -4.55 -39.71 27.75
CA VAL A 665 -5.54 -40.29 28.67
C VAL A 665 -5.16 -41.76 28.92
N PRO A 666 -4.58 -42.10 30.09
CA PRO A 666 -4.35 -43.50 30.45
C PRO A 666 -5.72 -44.21 30.52
N PRO A 667 -5.85 -45.44 30.01
CA PRO A 667 -7.09 -46.18 30.13
C PRO A 667 -7.38 -46.42 31.61
N SER A 668 -8.51 -45.90 32.10
CA SER A 668 -9.05 -46.30 33.39
C SER A 668 -9.39 -47.79 33.33
N HIS A 669 -8.60 -48.60 34.04
CA HIS A 669 -8.87 -50.02 34.22
C HIS A 669 -10.19 -50.24 34.99
N PRO A 670 -10.87 -51.38 34.74
CA PRO A 670 -12.30 -51.60 35.00
C PRO A 670 -12.73 -51.59 36.47
#